data_AF-A0A503HCG0-F1
#
_entry.id   AF-A0A503HCG0-F1
#
_cell.length_a   1.000
_cell.length_b   1.000
_cell.length_c   1.000
_cell.angle_alpha   90.00
_cell.angle_beta   90.00
_cell.angle_gamma   90.00
#
_symmetry.space_group_name_H-M   'P 1'
#
loop_
_entity.id
_entity.type
_entity.pdbx_description
1 polymer ?
#
loop_
_entity_poly.entity_id
_entity_poly.type
_entity_poly.pdbx_seq_one_letter_code
_entity_poly.pdbx_strand_id
1 'polypeptide(L)'
;MDFNETQSYENVAVRPEGPGATPADTQSERLHAIKERVRARQKAMTKAFLDIASELNVARTELPESKLKAFLVSECGLNRSDLRTYLKFTEALGTHRETIMKGAVSFATIKALVAAPTAVRDEVVEKIALGSFVASSDVAAIKRRHVNDAKDPGVEQERRRRKALRSAAELKAQSKVESFGNQFLPFAQSLIDFYNDGYDDTRSRDDLIDKRISLMQEAGDCLARFEELFDTAALPAAWEFHYQGNPDETVWLARAHDSLKSLALGEFQSVDPESGNPYDTSHDFLDRAAVESVLWLFNDNGISQEQLKHRKLPAAVAKTVIDPPYRLSSIEICAGAGGQALGLHAAGFDAVCIYERNKNAVATLKANRALGPVRQGDIANVDFTAYRGKIDLVAGGVPCQPHSSMGLQKGHQDERDLFMEAVRIVGEVAPKAFFFENVEGFGFRANSAYRAELHRKFKELGYDTQVFSFFGSDYGLAQNRPRVAFVGFRDVPIGRFSMPPKFPEWRTTVGEALLDLVAANGWEGAEDWARKKANKIGPTIVGGSEQSGRLAFSANLRKQAWVDLGIDPLGIAKSAPSASHPKNSPFQFTMKMGARLQGFPDDWVFCGSQHPQKRQIGNALPPVMARAVGLAIYSALTGVDFDYAQALQSPLPAQHQGRLKLNMLARVSDQLDTVPDHC
;
A
#
# COMPACT_ATOMS: atom_id res chain seq x y z
N MET A 1 37.35 -15.81 1.05
CA MET A 1 37.09 -15.76 -0.40
C MET A 1 35.60 -15.99 -0.57
N ASP A 2 34.72 -15.05 -0.91
CA ASP A 2 34.78 -13.64 -1.33
C ASP A 2 33.46 -13.01 -0.86
N PHE A 3 33.45 -11.96 -0.04
CA PHE A 3 33.36 -10.54 -0.44
C PHE A 3 32.43 -10.24 -1.63
N ASN A 4 31.21 -9.76 -1.36
CA ASN A 4 30.77 -8.42 -1.79
C ASN A 4 29.29 -8.18 -1.47
N GLU A 5 29.04 -7.66 -0.27
CA GLU A 5 27.96 -6.68 -0.08
C GLU A 5 28.38 -5.40 -0.81
N THR A 6 27.71 -5.08 -1.90
CA THR A 6 27.79 -3.75 -2.52
C THR A 6 26.47 -3.03 -2.29
N GLN A 7 26.47 -2.22 -1.24
CA GLN A 7 25.68 -1.00 -1.22
C GLN A 7 26.04 -0.19 -2.47
N SER A 8 25.08 0.06 -3.35
CA SER A 8 25.19 1.10 -4.36
C SER A 8 24.16 2.20 -4.06
N TYR A 9 24.63 3.18 -3.30
CA TYR A 9 24.17 4.55 -3.45
C TYR A 9 24.59 5.04 -4.83
N GLU A 10 23.63 5.51 -5.64
CA GLU A 10 23.69 6.70 -6.50
C GLU A 10 22.77 6.55 -7.71
N ASN A 11 21.77 7.42 -7.81
CA ASN A 11 21.53 8.26 -8.99
C ASN A 11 20.37 9.24 -8.73
N VAL A 12 20.71 10.36 -8.09
CA VAL A 12 19.94 11.60 -8.19
C VAL A 12 20.49 12.33 -9.41
N ALA A 13 19.90 12.08 -10.57
CA ALA A 13 20.18 12.85 -11.78
C ALA A 13 19.13 13.94 -11.97
N VAL A 14 19.66 15.14 -12.13
CA VAL A 14 19.03 16.46 -12.30
C VAL A 14 18.04 16.50 -13.47
N ARG A 15 16.83 17.07 -13.27
CA ARG A 15 15.96 17.57 -14.35
C ARG A 15 16.42 18.95 -14.81
N PRO A 16 16.39 19.27 -16.12
CA PRO A 16 16.49 20.65 -16.59
C PRO A 16 15.10 21.34 -16.60
N GLU A 17 15.08 22.59 -16.16
CA GLU A 17 13.91 23.48 -16.18
C GLU A 17 13.67 24.13 -17.54
N GLY A 18 12.40 24.43 -17.83
CA GLY A 18 11.94 25.39 -18.84
C GLY A 18 10.46 25.75 -18.63
N PRO A 19 10.01 26.98 -18.97
CA PRO A 19 9.52 27.91 -17.95
C PRO A 19 8.10 28.45 -18.18
N GLY A 20 7.44 28.89 -17.09
CA GLY A 20 6.32 29.83 -17.15
C GLY A 20 5.39 29.83 -15.93
N ALA A 21 5.52 30.87 -15.07
CA ALA A 21 4.75 31.25 -13.88
C ALA A 21 5.13 30.51 -12.57
N THR A 22 5.56 31.13 -11.45
CA THR A 22 5.63 32.51 -10.93
C THR A 22 6.93 32.67 -10.11
N PRO A 23 7.58 33.85 -10.05
CA PRO A 23 8.94 33.99 -9.49
C PRO A 23 8.92 34.46 -8.02
N ALA A 24 8.71 33.51 -7.11
CA ALA A 24 9.10 33.53 -5.70
C ALA A 24 8.93 32.09 -5.17
N ASP A 25 9.90 31.28 -4.75
CA ASP A 25 11.36 31.39 -4.65
C ASP A 25 11.92 29.93 -4.66
N THR A 26 12.12 29.35 -5.85
CA THR A 26 12.51 27.93 -6.04
C THR A 26 14.00 27.65 -5.81
N GLN A 27 14.81 28.67 -5.50
CA GLN A 27 16.18 28.48 -5.01
C GLN A 27 16.17 28.11 -3.53
N SER A 28 15.34 28.78 -2.73
CA SER A 28 15.21 28.51 -1.30
C SER A 28 14.71 27.09 -1.03
N GLU A 29 13.73 26.60 -1.80
CA GLU A 29 13.23 25.22 -1.71
C GLU A 29 14.27 24.18 -2.11
N ARG A 30 15.06 24.46 -3.16
CA ARG A 30 16.18 23.60 -3.57
C ARG A 30 17.28 23.55 -2.53
N LEU A 31 17.66 24.70 -1.99
CA LEU A 31 18.65 24.82 -0.92
C LEU A 31 18.16 24.12 0.36
N HIS A 32 16.87 24.22 0.67
CA HIS A 32 16.26 23.50 1.79
C HIS A 32 16.34 21.98 1.59
N ALA A 33 15.96 21.48 0.41
CA ALA A 33 16.05 20.05 0.11
C ALA A 33 17.51 19.54 0.09
N ILE A 34 18.47 20.34 -0.38
CA ILE A 34 19.90 20.03 -0.31
C ILE A 34 20.37 19.99 1.15
N LYS A 35 20.00 21.00 1.95
CA LYS A 35 20.33 21.10 3.37
C LYS A 35 19.87 19.87 4.14
N GLU A 36 18.63 19.42 3.94
CA GLU A 36 18.09 18.23 4.61
C GLU A 36 18.85 16.95 4.24
N ARG A 37 19.14 16.73 2.95
CA ARG A 37 19.93 15.56 2.51
C ARG A 37 21.36 15.59 3.04
N VAL A 38 22.01 16.75 3.05
CA VAL A 38 23.37 16.91 3.58
C VAL A 38 23.38 16.66 5.09
N ARG A 39 22.41 17.21 5.84
CA ARG A 39 22.29 16.99 7.28
C ARG A 39 22.04 15.53 7.64
N ALA A 40 21.18 14.83 6.89
CA ALA A 40 20.94 13.41 7.10
C ALA A 40 22.23 12.58 6.97
N ARG A 41 23.05 12.86 5.95
CA ARG A 41 24.35 12.19 5.75
C ARG A 41 25.37 12.55 6.83
N GLN A 42 25.43 13.82 7.24
CA GLN A 42 26.30 14.24 8.35
C GLN A 42 25.92 13.55 9.67
N LYS A 43 24.63 13.42 9.98
CA LYS A 43 24.15 12.65 11.14
C LYS A 43 24.59 11.20 11.09
N ALA A 44 24.50 10.56 9.91
CA ALA A 44 24.96 9.18 9.72
C ALA A 44 26.47 9.04 9.96
N MET A 45 27.29 9.98 9.45
CA MET A 45 28.73 10.00 9.69
C MET A 45 29.07 10.21 11.18
N THR A 46 28.38 11.14 11.86
CA THR A 46 28.57 11.37 13.29
C THR A 46 28.19 10.12 14.10
N LYS A 47 27.07 9.46 13.76
CA LYS A 47 26.65 8.21 14.39
C LYS A 47 27.71 7.11 14.25
N ALA A 48 28.21 6.87 13.03
CA ALA A 48 29.25 5.88 12.80
C ALA A 48 30.52 6.15 13.64
N PHE A 49 30.95 7.41 13.75
CA PHE A 49 32.05 7.78 14.65
C PHE A 49 31.74 7.44 16.12
N LEU A 50 30.54 7.77 16.59
CA LEU A 50 30.11 7.55 17.97
C LEU A 50 30.03 6.06 18.33
N ASP A 51 29.65 5.22 17.37
CA ASP A 51 29.57 3.76 17.53
C ASP A 51 30.99 3.18 17.64
N ILE A 52 31.91 3.57 16.76
CA ILE A 52 33.34 3.22 16.85
C ILE A 52 33.91 3.65 18.21
N ALA A 53 33.65 4.89 18.65
CA ALA A 53 34.14 5.37 19.94
C ALA A 53 33.61 4.55 21.13
N SER A 54 32.37 4.05 21.04
CA SER A 54 31.76 3.20 22.06
C SER A 54 32.41 1.82 22.09
N GLU A 55 32.59 1.18 20.94
CA GLU A 55 33.27 -0.11 20.81
C GLU A 55 34.71 -0.03 21.35
N LEU A 56 35.43 1.04 21.00
CA LEU A 56 36.81 1.23 21.47
C LEU A 56 36.90 1.52 22.97
N ASN A 57 35.88 2.13 23.57
CA ASN A 57 35.85 2.33 25.02
C ASN A 57 35.69 1.00 25.76
N VAL A 58 34.92 0.05 25.22
CA VAL A 58 34.81 -1.33 25.74
C VAL A 58 36.11 -2.10 25.51
N ALA A 59 36.66 -2.08 24.29
CA ALA A 59 37.91 -2.80 24.00
C ALA A 59 39.10 -2.34 24.88
N ARG A 60 39.10 -1.09 25.33
CA ARG A 60 40.12 -0.54 26.23
C ARG A 60 40.09 -1.16 27.64
N THR A 61 38.98 -1.74 28.07
CA THR A 61 38.93 -2.47 29.35
C THR A 61 39.50 -3.88 29.26
N GLU A 62 39.62 -4.42 28.04
CA GLU A 62 40.01 -5.81 27.79
C GLU A 62 41.45 -5.96 27.27
N LEU A 63 42.00 -4.92 26.65
CA LEU A 63 43.33 -4.94 26.03
C LEU A 63 44.21 -3.77 26.49
N PRO A 64 45.53 -4.00 26.65
CA PRO A 64 46.48 -2.91 26.86
C PRO A 64 46.40 -1.87 25.74
N GLU A 65 46.37 -0.58 26.09
CA GLU A 65 46.18 0.52 25.13
C GLU A 65 47.22 0.52 23.99
N SER A 66 48.45 0.06 24.24
CA SER A 66 49.50 -0.09 23.22
C SER A 66 49.17 -1.15 22.18
N LYS A 67 48.61 -2.30 22.58
CA LYS A 67 48.16 -3.37 21.69
C LYS A 67 46.93 -2.95 20.91
N LEU A 68 45.96 -2.31 21.58
CA LEU A 68 44.76 -1.78 20.94
C LEU A 68 45.11 -0.75 19.85
N LYS A 69 45.99 0.22 20.15
CA LYS A 69 46.45 1.21 19.15
C LYS A 69 47.17 0.57 17.96
N ALA A 70 47.98 -0.46 18.18
CA ALA A 70 48.66 -1.17 17.09
C ALA A 70 47.65 -1.87 16.18
N PHE A 71 46.70 -2.61 16.77
CA PHE A 71 45.63 -3.31 16.06
C PHE A 71 44.75 -2.36 15.24
N LEU A 72 44.34 -1.22 15.82
CA LEU A 72 43.50 -0.25 15.13
C LEU A 72 44.17 0.37 13.90
N VAL A 73 45.50 0.47 13.92
CA VAL A 73 46.27 1.00 12.78
C VAL A 73 46.53 -0.09 11.74
N SER A 74 46.95 -1.28 12.18
CA SER A 74 47.36 -2.35 11.26
C SER A 74 46.18 -3.08 10.62
N GLU A 75 45.13 -3.37 11.40
CA GLU A 75 44.00 -4.19 10.96
C GLU A 75 42.75 -3.36 10.63
N CYS A 76 42.51 -2.25 11.34
CA CYS A 76 41.31 -1.43 11.13
C CYS A 76 41.55 -0.19 10.24
N GLY A 77 42.78 0.06 9.82
CA GLY A 77 43.12 1.18 8.92
C GLY A 77 42.90 2.58 9.52
N LEU A 78 42.80 2.72 10.84
CA LEU A 78 42.62 4.03 11.48
C LEU A 78 43.93 4.82 11.49
N ASN A 79 43.83 6.12 11.23
CA ASN A 79 44.99 6.99 11.20
C ASN A 79 45.55 7.23 12.60
N ARG A 80 46.88 7.10 12.78
CA ARG A 80 47.54 7.25 14.09
C ARG A 80 47.23 8.58 14.77
N SER A 81 47.09 9.66 13.98
CA SER A 81 46.79 11.01 14.47
C SER A 81 45.37 11.17 15.04
N ASP A 82 44.49 10.20 14.80
CA ASP A 82 43.06 10.28 15.10
C ASP A 82 42.65 9.34 16.24
N LEU A 83 43.45 8.32 16.54
CA LEU A 83 43.19 7.35 17.62
C LEU A 83 42.91 8.01 18.97
N ARG A 84 43.62 9.09 19.29
CA ARG A 84 43.41 9.84 20.54
C ARG A 84 41.99 10.39 20.64
N THR A 85 41.40 10.81 19.52
CA THR A 85 40.04 11.36 19.49
C THR A 85 39.03 10.29 19.82
N TYR A 86 39.14 9.10 19.22
CA TYR A 86 38.26 7.97 19.52
C TYR A 86 38.39 7.51 20.97
N LEU A 87 39.62 7.27 21.43
CA LEU A 87 39.89 6.72 22.76
C LEU A 87 39.52 7.66 23.92
N LYS A 88 39.57 8.98 23.69
CA LYS A 88 39.24 10.00 24.71
C LYS A 88 37.84 10.57 24.56
N PHE A 89 37.06 10.12 23.57
CA PHE A 89 35.75 10.68 23.31
C PHE A 89 34.82 10.53 24.52
N THR A 90 34.66 9.32 25.04
CA THR A 90 33.75 9.03 26.16
C THR A 90 34.11 9.82 27.41
N GLU A 91 35.41 9.94 27.72
CA GLU A 91 35.91 10.75 28.84
C GLU A 91 35.64 12.25 28.65
N ALA A 92 35.84 12.76 27.43
CA ALA A 92 35.79 14.20 27.18
C ALA A 92 34.37 14.73 26.90
N LEU A 93 33.52 13.91 26.27
CA LEU A 93 32.25 14.33 25.67
C LEU A 93 31.13 13.29 25.85
N GLY A 94 31.33 12.24 26.64
CA GLY A 94 30.34 11.18 26.83
C GLY A 94 28.98 11.68 27.32
N THR A 95 28.96 12.65 28.25
CA THR A 95 27.74 13.29 28.75
C THR A 95 27.02 14.15 27.70
N HIS A 96 27.72 14.50 26.61
CA HIS A 96 27.24 15.37 25.54
C HIS A 96 26.98 14.60 24.25
N ARG A 97 26.99 13.25 24.30
CA ARG A 97 26.86 12.35 23.14
C ARG A 97 25.63 12.66 22.30
N GLU A 98 24.47 12.81 22.93
CA GLU A 98 23.21 13.09 22.22
C GLU A 98 23.23 14.45 21.53
N THR A 99 23.74 15.49 22.19
CA THR A 99 23.87 16.82 21.62
C THR A 99 24.79 16.83 20.40
N ILE A 100 25.89 16.06 20.46
CA ILE A 100 26.82 15.88 19.34
C ILE A 100 26.15 15.14 18.17
N MET A 101 25.34 14.12 18.46
CA MET A 101 24.57 13.37 17.46
C MET A 101 23.49 14.25 16.80
N LYS A 102 22.65 14.92 17.60
CA LYS A 102 21.58 15.82 17.12
C LYS A 102 22.15 16.97 16.30
N GLY A 103 23.30 17.50 16.72
CA GLY A 103 24.02 18.60 16.04
C GLY A 103 24.75 18.23 14.76
N ALA A 104 24.81 16.94 14.37
CA ALA A 104 25.52 16.45 13.18
C ALA A 104 26.99 16.95 13.11
N VAL A 105 27.68 16.90 14.26
CA VAL A 105 28.99 17.54 14.44
C VAL A 105 30.07 16.82 13.62
N SER A 106 30.87 17.58 12.88
CA SER A 106 31.95 17.04 12.04
C SER A 106 33.07 16.40 12.88
N PHE A 107 33.77 15.41 12.30
CA PHE A 107 34.93 14.79 12.95
C PHE A 107 36.02 15.81 13.35
N ALA A 108 36.27 16.82 12.51
CA ALA A 108 37.24 17.87 12.81
C ALA A 108 36.84 18.70 14.05
N THR A 109 35.55 19.00 14.19
CA THR A 109 35.02 19.70 15.38
C THR A 109 35.08 18.79 16.61
N ILE A 110 34.70 17.50 16.50
CA ILE A 110 34.82 16.53 17.60
C ILE A 110 36.27 16.42 18.07
N LYS A 111 37.22 16.29 17.14
CA LYS A 111 38.66 16.27 17.45
C LYS A 111 39.12 17.53 18.18
N ALA A 112 38.64 18.70 17.78
CA ALA A 112 38.95 19.95 18.47
C ALA A 112 38.36 20.00 19.89
N LEU A 113 37.14 19.50 20.07
CA LEU A 113 36.44 19.45 21.36
C LEU A 113 37.09 18.48 22.34
N VAL A 114 37.48 17.28 21.88
CA VAL A 114 38.20 16.30 22.72
C VAL A 114 39.53 16.88 23.22
N ALA A 115 40.16 17.78 22.47
CA ALA A 115 41.38 18.47 22.85
C ALA A 115 41.15 19.77 23.68
N ALA A 116 39.90 20.19 23.89
CA ALA A 116 39.58 21.45 24.54
C ALA A 116 39.39 21.32 26.07
N PRO A 117 39.65 22.38 26.86
CA PRO A 117 39.29 22.43 28.27
C PRO A 117 37.77 22.30 28.48
N THR A 118 37.34 21.81 29.65
CA THR A 118 35.91 21.57 29.97
C THR A 118 35.04 22.81 29.76
N ALA A 119 35.50 23.98 30.21
CA ALA A 119 34.77 25.24 30.02
C ALA A 119 34.52 25.63 28.56
N VAL A 120 35.42 25.23 27.64
CA VAL A 120 35.26 25.45 26.19
C VAL A 120 34.35 24.39 25.59
N ARG A 121 34.45 23.13 26.05
CA ARG A 121 33.54 22.06 25.64
C ARG A 121 32.10 22.41 25.97
N ASP A 122 31.84 22.83 27.20
CA ASP A 122 30.48 23.14 27.66
C ASP A 122 29.86 24.29 26.87
N GLU A 123 30.61 25.38 26.61
CA GLU A 123 30.09 26.49 25.81
C GLU A 123 29.81 26.09 24.35
N VAL A 124 30.72 25.31 23.74
CA VAL A 124 30.51 24.87 22.36
C VAL A 124 29.32 23.91 22.27
N VAL A 125 29.21 22.98 23.21
CA VAL A 125 28.08 22.05 23.26
C VAL A 125 26.77 22.79 23.48
N GLU A 126 26.74 23.83 24.34
CA GLU A 126 25.58 24.69 24.51
C GLU A 126 25.20 25.41 23.21
N LYS A 127 26.17 25.95 22.48
CA LYS A 127 25.93 26.54 21.14
C LYS A 127 25.36 25.53 20.15
N ILE A 128 25.86 24.30 20.15
CA ILE A 128 25.35 23.21 19.31
C ILE A 128 23.91 22.85 19.72
N ALA A 129 23.63 22.77 21.02
CA ALA A 129 22.30 22.50 21.56
C ALA A 129 21.28 23.57 21.14
N LEU A 130 21.73 24.83 21.06
CA LEU A 130 20.95 25.97 20.56
C LEU A 130 20.87 26.03 19.01
N GLY A 131 21.35 24.99 18.31
CA GLY A 131 21.23 24.85 16.86
C GLY A 131 22.33 25.56 16.05
N SER A 132 23.36 26.11 16.69
CA SER A 132 24.47 26.78 15.98
C SER A 132 25.36 25.77 15.26
N PHE A 133 25.77 26.10 14.03
CA PHE A 133 26.83 25.37 13.33
C PHE A 133 28.19 25.80 13.89
N VAL A 134 29.00 24.82 14.31
CA VAL A 134 30.32 25.09 14.92
C VAL A 134 31.40 24.29 14.20
N ALA A 135 32.33 25.00 13.56
CA ALA A 135 33.52 24.43 12.95
C ALA A 135 34.68 24.33 13.94
N SER A 136 35.72 23.58 13.60
CA SER A 136 36.94 23.46 14.43
C SER A 136 37.65 24.81 14.65
N SER A 137 37.54 25.75 13.70
CA SER A 137 38.04 27.12 13.83
C SER A 137 37.31 27.91 14.93
N ASP A 138 36.02 27.67 15.11
CA ASP A 138 35.20 28.32 16.14
C ASP A 138 35.57 27.82 17.53
N VAL A 139 35.82 26.50 17.66
CA VAL A 139 36.34 25.92 18.91
C VAL A 139 37.69 26.55 19.28
N ALA A 140 38.56 26.79 18.30
CA ALA A 140 39.84 27.48 18.52
C ALA A 140 39.66 28.96 18.90
N ALA A 141 38.69 29.66 18.29
CA ALA A 141 38.37 31.05 18.63
C ALA A 141 37.78 31.18 20.03
N ILE A 142 36.84 30.32 20.40
CA ILE A 142 36.23 30.25 21.74
C ILE A 142 37.32 29.93 22.77
N LYS A 143 38.20 28.97 22.49
CA LYS A 143 39.34 28.67 23.37
C LYS A 143 40.23 29.89 23.60
N ARG A 144 40.57 30.66 22.54
CA ARG A 144 41.34 31.91 22.68
C ARG A 144 40.60 32.96 23.50
N ARG A 145 39.29 33.08 23.29
CA ARG A 145 38.44 34.02 24.03
C ARG A 145 38.37 33.65 25.51
N HIS A 146 38.13 32.38 25.89
CA HIS A 146 38.18 31.94 27.30
C HIS A 146 39.51 32.26 27.97
N VAL A 147 40.63 32.15 27.25
CA VAL A 147 41.97 32.52 27.77
C VAL A 147 42.11 34.03 27.97
N ASN A 148 41.41 34.85 27.18
CA ASN A 148 41.39 36.31 27.32
C ASN A 148 40.39 36.79 28.37
N ASP A 149 39.19 36.20 28.41
CA ASP A 149 38.10 36.50 29.35
C ASP A 149 38.46 36.08 30.78
N ALA A 150 39.28 35.03 30.96
CA ALA A 150 39.83 34.66 32.27
C ALA A 150 40.74 35.74 32.88
N LYS A 151 41.07 36.81 32.13
CA LYS A 151 41.78 37.99 32.61
C LYS A 151 40.86 39.17 32.97
N ASP A 152 39.54 39.05 32.76
CA ASP A 152 38.53 40.09 33.04
C ASP A 152 37.51 39.64 34.12
N PRO A 153 37.55 40.23 35.34
CA PRO A 153 36.67 39.85 36.45
C PRO A 153 35.16 40.01 36.21
N GLY A 154 34.73 40.91 35.31
CA GLY A 154 33.31 41.19 35.09
C GLY A 154 32.56 40.08 34.35
N VAL A 155 33.25 39.37 33.45
CA VAL A 155 32.66 38.30 32.61
C VAL A 155 32.41 37.03 33.43
N GLU A 156 33.28 36.73 34.40
CA GLU A 156 33.15 35.58 35.29
C GLU A 156 31.96 35.72 36.26
N GLN A 157 31.65 36.93 36.72
CA GLN A 157 30.50 37.20 37.60
C GLN A 157 29.16 36.98 36.88
N GLU A 158 29.02 37.46 35.65
CA GLU A 158 27.81 37.24 34.83
C GLU A 158 27.60 35.76 34.50
N ARG A 159 28.68 35.01 34.24
CA ARG A 159 28.62 33.56 34.03
C ARG A 159 28.08 32.82 35.26
N ARG A 160 28.55 33.18 36.47
CA ARG A 160 28.07 32.60 37.73
C ARG A 160 26.59 32.92 37.98
N ARG A 161 26.16 34.15 37.69
CA ARG A 161 24.75 34.56 37.80
C ARG A 161 23.85 33.72 36.88
N ARG A 162 24.22 33.55 35.60
CA ARG A 162 23.44 32.72 34.65
C ARG A 162 23.36 31.27 35.09
N LYS A 163 24.47 30.70 35.57
CA LYS A 163 24.50 29.35 36.12
C LYS A 163 23.54 29.21 37.32
N ALA A 164 23.57 30.15 38.25
CA ALA A 164 22.68 30.14 39.42
C ALA A 164 21.20 30.25 39.04
N LEU A 165 20.85 31.13 38.09
CA LEU A 165 19.48 31.28 37.57
C LEU A 165 18.98 30.00 36.89
N ARG A 166 19.83 29.35 36.09
CA ARG A 166 19.49 28.09 35.43
C ARG A 166 19.26 26.97 36.44
N SER A 167 20.16 26.79 37.40
CA SER A 167 19.99 25.78 38.44
C SER A 167 18.72 26.00 39.28
N ALA A 168 18.36 27.25 39.56
CA ALA A 168 17.10 27.56 40.25
C ALA A 168 15.85 27.21 39.41
N ALA A 169 15.90 27.44 38.10
CA ALA A 169 14.82 27.06 37.19
C ALA A 169 14.68 25.54 37.04
N GLU A 170 15.80 24.82 36.94
CA GLU A 170 15.85 23.34 36.88
C GLU A 170 15.23 22.71 38.15
N LEU A 171 15.58 23.21 39.34
CA LEU A 171 14.99 22.74 40.61
C LEU A 171 13.47 22.94 40.67
N LYS A 172 12.96 24.07 40.18
CA LYS A 172 11.53 24.35 40.13
C LYS A 172 10.80 23.45 39.12
N ALA A 173 11.42 23.16 37.97
CA ALA A 173 10.87 22.25 36.98
C ALA A 173 10.80 20.82 37.52
N GLN A 174 11.87 20.34 38.17
CA GLN A 174 11.90 19.02 38.80
C GLN A 174 10.78 18.83 39.83
N SER A 175 10.59 19.79 40.73
CA SER A 175 9.51 19.76 41.73
C SER A 175 8.11 19.72 41.09
N LYS A 176 7.90 20.38 39.94
CA LYS A 176 6.63 20.33 39.21
C LYS A 176 6.36 18.96 38.58
N VAL A 177 7.39 18.30 38.03
CA VAL A 177 7.28 16.96 37.45
C VAL A 177 6.98 15.92 38.53
N GLU A 178 7.67 15.99 39.68
CA GLU A 178 7.38 15.12 40.83
C GLU A 178 5.94 15.31 41.34
N SER A 179 5.46 16.55 41.41
CA SER A 179 4.07 16.85 41.77
C SER A 179 3.06 16.29 40.78
N PHE A 180 3.38 16.27 39.48
CA PHE A 180 2.52 15.71 38.44
C PHE A 180 2.35 14.20 38.61
N GLY A 181 3.46 13.47 38.77
CA GLY A 181 3.42 12.03 38.99
C GLY A 181 2.54 11.66 40.18
N ASN A 182 2.75 12.33 41.32
CA ASN A 182 1.97 12.07 42.54
C ASN A 182 0.47 12.41 42.41
N GLN A 183 0.12 13.45 41.66
CA GLN A 183 -1.27 13.89 41.50
C GLN A 183 -2.11 12.86 40.72
N PHE A 184 -1.54 12.22 39.69
CA PHE A 184 -2.26 11.32 38.79
C PHE A 184 -2.01 9.83 39.06
N LEU A 185 -1.35 9.48 40.17
CA LEU A 185 -1.24 8.09 40.63
C LEU A 185 -2.60 7.37 40.74
N PRO A 186 -3.67 7.97 41.31
CA PRO A 186 -4.98 7.32 41.37
C PRO A 186 -5.58 7.02 39.99
N PHE A 187 -5.34 7.89 39.01
CA PHE A 187 -5.76 7.69 37.63
C PHE A 187 -5.02 6.51 36.99
N ALA A 188 -3.69 6.47 37.14
CA ALA A 188 -2.87 5.36 36.63
C ALA A 188 -3.32 4.01 37.21
N GLN A 189 -3.65 3.97 38.50
CA GLN A 189 -4.21 2.78 39.15
C GLN A 189 -5.60 2.42 38.60
N SER A 190 -6.48 3.40 38.45
CA SER A 190 -7.82 3.19 37.86
C SER A 190 -7.75 2.67 36.43
N LEU A 191 -6.76 3.10 35.65
CA LEU A 191 -6.48 2.62 34.30
C LEU A 191 -6.05 1.14 34.29
N ILE A 192 -5.18 0.74 35.23
CA ILE A 192 -4.79 -0.67 35.45
C ILE A 192 -6.00 -1.51 35.83
N ASP A 193 -6.80 -1.03 36.80
CA ASP A 193 -7.97 -1.75 37.31
C ASP A 193 -9.00 -1.94 36.19
N PHE A 194 -9.25 -0.91 35.38
CA PHE A 194 -10.13 -1.00 34.22
C PHE A 194 -9.61 -1.97 33.15
N TYR A 195 -8.32 -1.92 32.82
CA TYR A 195 -7.71 -2.87 31.89
C TYR A 195 -7.80 -4.32 32.41
N ASN A 196 -7.56 -4.52 33.70
CA ASN A 196 -7.51 -5.83 34.34
C ASN A 196 -8.89 -6.43 34.66
N ASP A 197 -9.92 -5.61 34.82
CA ASP A 197 -11.25 -6.04 35.28
C ASP A 197 -12.40 -5.71 34.32
N GLY A 198 -12.19 -4.90 33.28
CA GLY A 198 -13.24 -4.48 32.33
C GLY A 198 -13.83 -5.61 31.45
N TYR A 199 -13.44 -6.86 31.69
CA TYR A 199 -13.84 -8.06 30.92
C TYR A 199 -14.36 -9.18 31.84
N ASP A 200 -14.75 -8.83 33.06
CA ASP A 200 -15.44 -9.79 33.92
C ASP A 200 -16.89 -9.94 33.42
N ASP A 201 -17.19 -11.08 32.78
CA ASP A 201 -18.52 -11.44 32.23
C ASP A 201 -19.65 -11.40 33.28
N THR A 202 -19.31 -11.20 34.56
CA THR A 202 -20.27 -11.06 35.67
C THR A 202 -20.66 -9.61 35.99
N ARG A 203 -20.03 -8.60 35.38
CA ARG A 203 -20.31 -7.17 35.65
C ARG A 203 -21.41 -6.60 34.76
N SER A 204 -22.20 -5.67 35.31
CA SER A 204 -23.22 -4.95 34.55
C SER A 204 -22.60 -4.02 33.52
N ARG A 205 -23.21 -3.92 32.34
CA ARG A 205 -22.77 -3.00 31.27
C ARG A 205 -22.84 -1.53 31.70
N ASP A 206 -23.78 -1.18 32.59
CA ASP A 206 -23.92 0.18 33.11
C ASP A 206 -22.73 0.58 34.00
N ASP A 207 -22.20 -0.34 34.82
CA ASP A 207 -21.03 -0.10 35.68
C ASP A 207 -19.75 0.18 34.86
N LEU A 208 -19.64 -0.44 33.67
CA LEU A 208 -18.51 -0.23 32.75
C LEU A 208 -18.59 1.13 32.06
N ILE A 209 -19.80 1.56 31.69
CA ILE A 209 -20.03 2.88 31.09
C ILE A 209 -19.65 3.99 32.07
N ASP A 210 -20.08 3.88 33.34
CA ASP A 210 -19.77 4.89 34.37
C ASP A 210 -18.26 4.98 34.64
N LYS A 211 -17.57 3.84 34.73
CA LYS A 211 -16.10 3.81 34.88
C LYS A 211 -15.39 4.42 33.68
N ARG A 212 -15.88 4.18 32.47
CA ARG A 212 -15.31 4.76 31.24
C ARG A 212 -15.44 6.27 31.24
N ILE A 213 -16.59 6.80 31.64
CA ILE A 213 -16.81 8.25 31.77
C ILE A 213 -15.83 8.85 32.79
N SER A 214 -15.61 8.20 33.94
CA SER A 214 -14.62 8.64 34.94
C SER A 214 -13.21 8.68 34.35
N LEU A 215 -12.78 7.61 33.67
CA LEU A 215 -11.45 7.55 33.05
C LEU A 215 -11.25 8.59 31.96
N MET A 216 -12.29 8.90 31.18
CA MET A 216 -12.22 9.97 30.16
C MET A 216 -11.98 11.33 30.82
N GLN A 217 -12.66 11.61 31.93
CA GLN A 217 -12.50 12.85 32.69
C GLN A 217 -11.09 12.94 33.32
N GLU A 218 -10.66 11.89 34.00
CA GLU A 218 -9.34 11.82 34.62
C GLU A 218 -8.19 11.90 33.58
N ALA A 219 -8.36 11.28 32.42
CA ALA A 219 -7.43 11.39 31.30
C ALA A 219 -7.38 12.82 30.74
N GLY A 220 -8.53 13.50 30.65
CA GLY A 220 -8.61 14.90 30.24
C GLY A 220 -7.88 15.85 31.19
N ASP A 221 -8.06 15.65 32.50
CA ASP A 221 -7.36 16.41 33.54
C ASP A 221 -5.84 16.16 33.51
N CYS A 222 -5.44 14.89 33.33
CA CYS A 222 -4.04 14.49 33.19
C CYS A 222 -3.40 15.11 31.93
N LEU A 223 -4.10 15.06 30.80
CA LEU A 223 -3.68 15.67 29.54
C LEU A 223 -3.47 17.18 29.68
N ALA A 224 -4.45 17.90 30.24
CA ALA A 224 -4.35 19.35 30.42
C ALA A 224 -3.13 19.72 31.28
N ARG A 225 -2.85 18.94 32.33
CA ARG A 225 -1.66 19.18 33.16
C ARG A 225 -0.36 18.79 32.45
N PHE A 226 -0.37 17.72 31.66
CA PHE A 226 0.75 17.33 30.82
C PHE A 226 1.13 18.45 29.84
N GLU A 227 0.15 19.02 29.13
CA GLU A 227 0.37 20.08 28.14
C GLU A 227 0.85 21.41 28.75
N GLU A 228 0.61 21.65 30.05
CA GLU A 228 1.19 22.79 30.78
C GLU A 228 2.68 22.57 31.12
N LEU A 229 3.11 21.33 31.31
CA LEU A 229 4.44 20.97 31.80
C LEU A 229 5.43 20.67 30.68
N PHE A 230 4.94 20.08 29.58
CA PHE A 230 5.78 19.59 28.49
C PHE A 230 5.52 20.39 27.21
N ASP A 231 6.59 20.70 26.47
CA ASP A 231 6.48 21.35 25.16
C ASP A 231 6.02 20.32 24.12
N THR A 232 4.71 20.25 23.90
CA THR A 232 4.10 19.31 22.97
C THR A 232 4.46 19.58 21.51
N ALA A 233 4.86 20.81 21.17
CA ALA A 233 5.32 21.14 19.82
C ALA A 233 6.70 20.56 19.50
N ALA A 234 7.47 20.18 20.53
CA ALA A 234 8.76 19.52 20.40
C ALA A 234 8.67 17.99 20.37
N LEU A 235 7.48 17.41 20.60
CA LEU A 235 7.27 15.98 20.52
C LEU A 235 7.26 15.51 19.05
N PRO A 236 7.83 14.33 18.75
CA PRO A 236 7.68 13.70 17.43
C PRO A 236 6.22 13.63 17.01
N ALA A 237 5.96 13.73 15.70
CA ALA A 237 4.59 13.58 15.19
C ALA A 237 4.12 12.12 15.26
N ALA A 238 2.81 11.89 15.39
CA ALA A 238 2.22 10.55 15.54
C ALA A 238 2.65 9.53 14.46
N TRP A 239 2.91 9.99 13.23
CA TRP A 239 3.39 9.14 12.13
C TRP A 239 4.88 8.78 12.21
N GLU A 240 5.66 9.40 13.10
CA GLU A 240 7.10 9.17 13.25
C GLU A 240 7.43 8.08 14.26
N PHE A 241 6.45 7.62 15.06
CA PHE A 241 6.64 6.56 16.04
C PHE A 241 5.71 5.37 15.81
N HIS A 242 6.28 4.24 15.39
CA HIS A 242 5.60 2.94 15.44
C HIS A 242 5.49 2.46 16.88
N TYR A 243 4.34 1.91 17.32
CA TYR A 243 4.12 1.44 18.70
C TYR A 243 5.03 0.26 19.13
N GLN A 244 5.77 -0.36 18.21
CA GLN A 244 6.61 -1.52 18.48
C GLN A 244 8.07 -1.13 18.76
N GLY A 245 8.58 -1.51 19.94
CA GLY A 245 10.01 -1.75 20.18
C GLY A 245 10.98 -0.56 20.01
N ASN A 246 10.53 0.69 20.13
CA ASN A 246 11.42 1.85 20.08
C ASN A 246 11.94 2.21 21.49
N PRO A 247 13.26 2.17 21.74
CA PRO A 247 13.85 2.50 23.04
C PRO A 247 14.04 4.02 23.27
N ASP A 248 13.59 4.90 22.37
CA ASP A 248 13.72 6.34 22.55
C ASP A 248 12.69 6.87 23.55
N GLU A 249 13.16 7.42 24.68
CA GLU A 249 12.30 7.97 25.75
C GLU A 249 11.44 9.15 25.26
N THR A 250 11.90 9.89 24.24
CA THR A 250 11.12 10.98 23.62
C THR A 250 9.88 10.44 22.90
N VAL A 251 10.00 9.22 22.35
CA VAL A 251 8.89 8.52 21.69
C VAL A 251 7.89 8.01 22.73
N TRP A 252 8.34 7.52 23.88
CA TRP A 252 7.43 7.13 24.97
C TRP A 252 6.64 8.32 25.51
N LEU A 253 7.28 9.47 25.69
CA LEU A 253 6.62 10.70 26.10
C LEU A 253 5.55 11.15 25.08
N ALA A 254 5.84 11.04 23.77
CA ALA A 254 4.88 11.35 22.70
C ALA A 254 3.71 10.37 22.65
N ARG A 255 3.96 9.07 22.83
CA ARG A 255 2.90 8.05 22.91
C ARG A 255 1.99 8.26 24.11
N ALA A 256 2.55 8.65 25.25
CA ALA A 256 1.76 8.94 26.45
C ALA A 256 0.81 10.12 26.21
N HIS A 257 1.30 11.20 25.58
CA HIS A 257 0.48 12.35 25.19
C HIS A 257 -0.67 11.95 24.24
N ASP A 258 -0.37 11.19 23.19
CA ASP A 258 -1.36 10.74 22.22
C ASP A 258 -2.38 9.77 22.82
N SER A 259 -1.94 8.88 23.72
CA SER A 259 -2.81 7.96 24.45
C SER A 259 -3.73 8.70 25.42
N LEU A 260 -3.24 9.70 26.15
CA LEU A 260 -4.06 10.55 27.02
C LEU A 260 -5.13 11.30 26.23
N LYS A 261 -4.78 11.82 25.05
CA LYS A 261 -5.73 12.48 24.14
C LYS A 261 -6.81 11.53 23.63
N SER A 262 -6.41 10.34 23.20
CA SER A 262 -7.34 9.30 22.74
C SER A 262 -8.30 8.89 23.87
N LEU A 263 -7.78 8.62 25.06
CA LEU A 263 -8.57 8.28 26.24
C LEU A 263 -9.56 9.39 26.63
N ALA A 264 -9.14 10.65 26.61
CA ALA A 264 -10.00 11.79 26.91
C ALA A 264 -11.16 11.94 25.90
N LEU A 265 -10.93 11.56 24.63
CA LEU A 265 -11.95 11.54 23.57
C LEU A 265 -12.85 10.28 23.62
N GLY A 266 -12.56 9.33 24.51
CA GLY A 266 -13.25 8.05 24.56
C GLY A 266 -12.73 7.03 23.55
N GLU A 267 -11.60 7.28 22.89
CA GLU A 267 -10.97 6.38 21.93
C GLU A 267 -10.04 5.39 22.67
N PHE A 268 -10.63 4.35 23.27
CA PHE A 268 -9.93 3.39 24.13
C PHE A 268 -9.14 2.34 23.32
N GLN A 269 -9.19 2.39 21.99
CA GLN A 269 -8.64 1.38 21.09
C GLN A 269 -7.73 2.07 20.06
N SER A 270 -6.50 1.58 19.86
CA SER A 270 -5.67 2.09 18.77
C SER A 270 -6.24 1.66 17.42
N VAL A 271 -6.06 2.47 16.38
CA VAL A 271 -6.40 2.07 15.01
C VAL A 271 -5.43 0.96 14.59
N ASP A 272 -5.94 -0.16 14.09
CA ASP A 272 -5.11 -1.23 13.54
C ASP A 272 -4.18 -0.65 12.46
N PRO A 273 -2.85 -0.70 12.63
CA PRO A 273 -1.91 -0.18 11.65
C PRO A 273 -2.00 -0.86 10.28
N GLU A 274 -2.51 -2.10 10.21
CA GLU A 274 -2.64 -2.88 8.97
C GLU A 274 -3.98 -2.63 8.27
N SER A 275 -5.09 -2.57 9.01
CA SER A 275 -6.43 -2.37 8.41
C SER A 275 -6.92 -0.92 8.41
N GLY A 276 -6.35 -0.02 9.22
CA GLY A 276 -6.78 1.37 9.32
C GLY A 276 -8.19 1.55 9.90
N ASN A 277 -8.81 0.48 10.40
CA ASN A 277 -10.13 0.51 11.01
C ASN A 277 -10.00 0.86 12.49
N PRO A 278 -10.82 1.78 13.05
CA PRO A 278 -11.03 1.81 14.48
C PRO A 278 -11.62 0.45 14.88
N TYR A 279 -11.05 -0.21 15.88
CA TYR A 279 -11.67 -1.41 16.44
C TYR A 279 -13.11 -1.07 16.91
N ASP A 280 -13.95 -2.09 16.96
CA ASP A 280 -15.37 -1.94 17.23
C ASP A 280 -15.63 -1.28 18.60
N THR A 281 -16.18 -0.07 18.59
CA THR A 281 -16.59 0.68 19.80
C THR A 281 -17.75 0.02 20.55
N SER A 282 -18.30 -1.10 20.06
CA SER A 282 -19.31 -1.89 20.75
C SER A 282 -18.73 -2.79 21.86
N HIS A 283 -17.41 -3.00 21.87
CA HIS A 283 -16.67 -3.79 22.85
C HIS A 283 -15.92 -2.87 23.84
N ASP A 284 -16.07 -3.17 25.13
CA ASP A 284 -15.50 -2.41 26.27
C ASP A 284 -13.99 -2.67 26.46
N PHE A 285 -13.23 -2.73 25.36
CA PHE A 285 -11.81 -3.07 25.35
C PHE A 285 -10.92 -1.82 25.38
N LEU A 286 -9.90 -1.84 26.26
CA LEU A 286 -8.87 -0.82 26.38
C LEU A 286 -7.53 -1.37 25.87
N ASP A 287 -6.92 -0.67 24.90
CA ASP A 287 -5.68 -1.08 24.26
C ASP A 287 -4.51 -1.14 25.25
N ARG A 288 -3.85 -2.29 25.30
CA ARG A 288 -2.66 -2.50 26.12
C ARG A 288 -1.56 -1.50 25.81
N ALA A 289 -1.32 -1.17 24.55
CA ALA A 289 -0.26 -0.22 24.16
C ALA A 289 -0.57 1.21 24.64
N ALA A 290 -1.85 1.62 24.62
CA ALA A 290 -2.27 2.91 25.16
C ALA A 290 -2.06 2.95 26.68
N VAL A 291 -2.43 1.88 27.39
CA VAL A 291 -2.20 1.77 28.84
C VAL A 291 -0.72 1.79 29.17
N GLU A 292 0.09 0.95 28.51
CA GLU A 292 1.54 0.87 28.71
C GLU A 292 2.23 2.22 28.47
N SER A 293 1.76 3.00 27.50
CA SER A 293 2.28 4.33 27.19
C SER A 293 1.94 5.35 28.28
N VAL A 294 0.73 5.31 28.83
CA VAL A 294 0.34 6.18 29.95
C VAL A 294 1.07 5.79 31.24
N LEU A 295 1.16 4.49 31.55
CA LEU A 295 1.83 3.99 32.76
C LEU A 295 3.33 4.34 32.78
N TRP A 296 3.97 4.46 31.61
CA TRP A 296 5.37 4.88 31.52
C TRP A 296 5.63 6.23 32.21
N LEU A 297 4.65 7.15 32.25
CA LEU A 297 4.76 8.43 32.97
C LEU A 297 4.88 8.28 34.50
N PHE A 298 4.54 7.10 35.04
CA PHE A 298 4.40 6.84 36.47
C PHE A 298 5.32 5.71 36.97
N ASN A 299 6.25 5.23 36.13
CA ASN A 299 7.16 4.14 36.48
C ASN A 299 7.96 4.40 37.78
N ASP A 300 8.40 5.64 38.00
CA ASP A 300 9.15 6.03 39.20
C ASP A 300 8.31 6.05 40.48
N ASN A 301 6.98 5.93 40.36
CA ASN A 301 6.05 5.95 41.48
C ASN A 301 5.52 4.55 41.87
N GLY A 302 6.16 3.48 41.39
CA GLY A 302 5.81 2.09 41.75
C GLY A 302 4.62 1.52 40.98
N ILE A 303 4.16 2.22 39.93
CA ILE A 303 3.19 1.73 38.97
C ILE A 303 3.95 1.22 37.74
N SER A 304 3.73 -0.03 37.32
CA SER A 304 4.46 -0.60 36.17
C SER A 304 3.58 -1.48 35.28
N GLN A 305 4.06 -1.70 34.06
CA GLN A 305 3.41 -2.55 33.07
C GLN A 305 3.27 -4.02 33.51
N GLU A 306 4.04 -4.47 34.51
CA GLU A 306 3.97 -5.83 35.06
C GLU A 306 2.65 -6.10 35.78
N GLN A 307 1.93 -5.04 36.20
CA GLN A 307 0.62 -5.16 36.82
C GLN A 307 -0.50 -5.47 35.81
N LEU A 308 -0.21 -5.46 34.50
CA LEU A 308 -1.19 -5.74 33.43
C LEU A 308 -1.32 -7.24 33.17
N LYS A 309 -2.54 -7.79 33.33
CA LYS A 309 -2.85 -9.20 32.98
C LYS A 309 -2.56 -9.46 31.50
N HIS A 310 -1.90 -10.58 31.19
CA HIS A 310 -1.70 -11.02 29.81
C HIS A 310 -3.04 -11.52 29.25
N ARG A 311 -3.54 -10.89 28.19
CA ARG A 311 -4.81 -11.24 27.54
C ARG A 311 -4.61 -11.56 26.08
N LYS A 312 -5.35 -12.54 25.58
CA LYS A 312 -5.40 -12.87 24.15
C LYS A 312 -6.54 -12.04 23.56
N LEU A 313 -6.23 -11.07 22.71
CA LEU A 313 -7.24 -10.30 21.98
C LEU A 313 -8.18 -11.27 21.25
N PRO A 314 -9.51 -11.16 21.38
CA PRO A 314 -10.41 -11.75 20.40
C PRO A 314 -10.04 -11.17 19.04
N ALA A 315 -9.87 -12.00 18.02
CA ALA A 315 -9.64 -11.50 16.66
C ALA A 315 -10.82 -10.59 16.30
N ALA A 316 -10.55 -9.32 16.00
CA ALA A 316 -11.57 -8.41 15.52
C ALA A 316 -12.19 -9.03 14.25
N VAL A 317 -13.48 -9.34 14.29
CA VAL A 317 -14.21 -9.71 13.08
C VAL A 317 -14.34 -8.40 12.31
N ALA A 318 -13.44 -8.14 11.36
CA ALA A 318 -13.59 -7.05 10.42
C ALA A 318 -15.03 -7.12 9.87
N LYS A 319 -15.79 -6.03 9.98
CA LYS A 319 -17.11 -5.92 9.35
C LYS A 319 -16.88 -5.86 7.84
N THR A 320 -16.69 -7.01 7.23
CA THR A 320 -16.63 -7.16 5.79
C THR A 320 -17.99 -6.82 5.21
N VAL A 321 -18.00 -6.01 4.15
CA VAL A 321 -19.23 -5.70 3.41
C VAL A 321 -19.34 -6.62 2.19
N ILE A 322 -20.56 -6.88 1.73
CA ILE A 322 -20.79 -7.67 0.51
C ILE A 322 -20.83 -6.74 -0.71
N ASP A 323 -21.47 -5.58 -0.54
CA ASP A 323 -21.67 -4.59 -1.60
C ASP A 323 -20.84 -3.32 -1.36
N PRO A 324 -20.32 -2.69 -2.43
CA PRO A 324 -19.61 -1.42 -2.32
C PRO A 324 -20.52 -0.31 -1.74
N PRO A 325 -20.05 0.44 -0.72
CA PRO A 325 -20.88 1.45 -0.04
C PRO A 325 -21.20 2.66 -0.92
N TYR A 326 -20.40 2.90 -1.96
CA TYR A 326 -20.63 3.91 -3.00
C TYR A 326 -20.02 3.44 -4.31
N ARG A 327 -20.25 4.18 -5.39
CA ARG A 327 -19.71 3.83 -6.71
C ARG A 327 -18.56 4.74 -7.10
N LEU A 328 -17.55 4.16 -7.73
CA LEU A 328 -16.37 4.81 -8.30
C LEU A 328 -16.53 4.96 -9.81
N SER A 329 -15.84 5.92 -10.41
CA SER A 329 -15.89 6.16 -11.85
C SER A 329 -14.86 5.32 -12.60
N SER A 330 -15.24 4.73 -13.74
CA SER A 330 -14.28 4.06 -14.63
C SER A 330 -14.40 4.46 -16.10
N ILE A 331 -13.34 4.18 -16.86
CA ILE A 331 -13.36 4.11 -18.33
C ILE A 331 -12.89 2.72 -18.72
N GLU A 332 -13.63 2.07 -19.62
CA GLU A 332 -13.25 0.79 -20.18
C GLU A 332 -12.79 0.96 -21.63
N ILE A 333 -11.60 0.45 -21.94
CA ILE A 333 -11.04 0.40 -23.30
C ILE A 333 -10.95 -1.05 -23.77
N CYS A 334 -11.08 -1.27 -25.09
CA CYS A 334 -11.04 -2.61 -25.68
C CYS A 334 -12.04 -3.57 -25.00
N ALA A 335 -13.26 -3.09 -24.75
CA ALA A 335 -14.21 -3.74 -23.85
C ALA A 335 -14.72 -5.12 -24.34
N GLY A 336 -14.60 -5.40 -25.64
CA GLY A 336 -15.08 -6.62 -26.27
C GLY A 336 -16.55 -6.84 -25.97
N ALA A 337 -16.90 -8.06 -25.57
CA ALA A 337 -18.29 -8.42 -25.24
C ALA A 337 -18.79 -7.85 -23.90
N GLY A 338 -17.95 -7.12 -23.16
CA GLY A 338 -18.30 -6.52 -21.86
C GLY A 338 -18.05 -7.40 -20.65
N GLY A 339 -17.30 -8.50 -20.75
CA GLY A 339 -17.04 -9.38 -19.60
C GLY A 339 -16.33 -8.66 -18.44
N GLN A 340 -15.26 -7.92 -18.75
CA GLN A 340 -14.55 -7.11 -17.77
C GLN A 340 -15.41 -5.96 -17.24
N ALA A 341 -16.07 -5.22 -18.13
CA ALA A 341 -16.96 -4.12 -17.77
C ALA A 341 -18.09 -4.56 -16.84
N LEU A 342 -18.70 -5.73 -17.09
CA LEU A 342 -19.77 -6.29 -16.25
C LEU A 342 -19.26 -6.65 -14.86
N GLY A 343 -18.06 -7.24 -14.77
CA GLY A 343 -17.45 -7.57 -13.49
C GLY A 343 -17.06 -6.32 -12.68
N LEU A 344 -16.48 -5.32 -13.33
CA LEU A 344 -16.14 -4.05 -12.69
C LEU A 344 -17.39 -3.28 -12.26
N HIS A 345 -18.47 -3.33 -13.06
CA HIS A 345 -19.77 -2.81 -12.65
C HIS A 345 -20.26 -3.49 -11.37
N ALA A 346 -20.20 -4.82 -11.30
CA ALA A 346 -20.54 -5.57 -10.09
C ALA A 346 -19.61 -5.29 -8.89
N ALA A 347 -18.39 -4.79 -9.13
CA ALA A 347 -17.41 -4.48 -8.10
C ALA A 347 -17.46 -3.04 -7.55
N GLY A 348 -18.34 -2.18 -8.06
CA GLY A 348 -18.45 -0.80 -7.57
C GLY A 348 -18.14 0.28 -8.58
N PHE A 349 -17.81 -0.06 -9.83
CA PHE A 349 -17.40 0.93 -10.84
C PHE A 349 -18.51 1.24 -11.83
N ASP A 350 -18.83 2.51 -12.01
CA ASP A 350 -19.72 2.97 -13.06
C ASP A 350 -18.91 3.53 -14.22
N ALA A 351 -19.07 2.91 -15.39
CA ALA A 351 -18.33 3.30 -16.57
C ALA A 351 -18.87 4.62 -17.12
N VAL A 352 -18.06 5.67 -17.04
CA VAL A 352 -18.31 6.97 -17.67
C VAL A 352 -18.33 6.83 -19.19
N CYS A 353 -17.50 5.93 -19.72
CA CYS A 353 -17.51 5.57 -21.13
C CYS A 353 -16.89 4.18 -21.34
N ILE A 354 -17.40 3.45 -22.32
CA ILE A 354 -16.92 2.14 -22.76
C ILE A 354 -16.55 2.25 -24.24
N TYR A 355 -15.26 2.07 -24.57
CA TYR A 355 -14.74 2.12 -25.94
C TYR A 355 -14.50 0.72 -26.50
N GLU A 356 -15.05 0.46 -27.69
CA GLU A 356 -14.84 -0.79 -28.41
C GLU A 356 -14.82 -0.55 -29.93
N ARG A 357 -13.81 -1.09 -30.63
CA ARG A 357 -13.66 -0.89 -32.07
C ARG A 357 -14.55 -1.81 -32.90
N ASN A 358 -14.76 -3.04 -32.45
CA ASN A 358 -15.49 -4.06 -33.21
C ASN A 358 -17.00 -3.80 -33.16
N LYS A 359 -17.59 -3.50 -34.33
CA LYS A 359 -19.03 -3.23 -34.46
C LYS A 359 -19.96 -4.31 -33.86
N ASN A 360 -19.58 -5.59 -33.90
CA ASN A 360 -20.43 -6.65 -33.34
C ASN A 360 -20.36 -6.67 -31.81
N ALA A 361 -19.19 -6.38 -31.25
CA ALA A 361 -18.99 -6.25 -29.81
C ALA A 361 -19.70 -5.00 -29.27
N VAL A 362 -19.66 -3.87 -30.00
CA VAL A 362 -20.48 -2.70 -29.71
C VAL A 362 -21.97 -3.02 -29.72
N ALA A 363 -22.45 -3.76 -30.74
CA ALA A 363 -23.85 -4.19 -30.80
C ALA A 363 -24.21 -5.10 -29.60
N THR A 364 -23.32 -6.01 -29.21
CA THR A 364 -23.48 -6.83 -28.00
C THR A 364 -23.58 -5.96 -26.75
N LEU A 365 -22.65 -5.02 -26.53
CA LEU A 365 -22.69 -4.13 -25.37
C LEU A 365 -24.00 -3.32 -25.30
N LYS A 366 -24.49 -2.83 -26.45
CA LYS A 366 -25.74 -2.06 -26.55
C LYS A 366 -27.01 -2.92 -26.42
N ALA A 367 -26.95 -4.21 -26.75
CA ALA A 367 -28.09 -5.13 -26.66
C ALA A 367 -28.34 -5.67 -25.25
N ASN A 368 -27.38 -5.47 -24.33
CA ASN A 368 -27.46 -5.95 -22.96
C ASN A 368 -27.77 -4.79 -21.99
N ARG A 369 -27.85 -5.13 -20.69
CA ARG A 369 -28.04 -4.14 -19.62
C ARG A 369 -27.00 -3.01 -19.73
N ALA A 370 -27.46 -1.77 -19.57
CA ALA A 370 -26.61 -0.60 -19.70
C ALA A 370 -25.55 -0.56 -18.59
N LEU A 371 -24.29 -0.79 -18.95
CA LEU A 371 -23.13 -0.67 -18.07
C LEU A 371 -22.53 0.74 -18.06
N GLY A 372 -22.84 1.53 -19.08
CA GLY A 372 -22.35 2.88 -19.32
C GLY A 372 -22.51 3.28 -20.79
N PRO A 373 -22.21 4.53 -21.18
CA PRO A 373 -22.22 4.96 -22.57
C PRO A 373 -21.23 4.17 -23.42
N VAL A 374 -21.70 3.55 -24.52
CA VAL A 374 -20.87 2.73 -25.42
C VAL A 374 -20.52 3.51 -26.67
N ARG A 375 -19.21 3.73 -26.90
CA ARG A 375 -18.67 4.41 -28.08
C ARG A 375 -17.92 3.43 -28.97
N GLN A 376 -18.26 3.43 -30.25
CA GLN A 376 -17.49 2.69 -31.25
C GLN A 376 -16.33 3.56 -31.72
N GLY A 377 -15.10 3.09 -31.58
CA GLY A 377 -13.94 3.87 -32.03
C GLY A 377 -12.62 3.12 -31.86
N ASP A 378 -11.61 3.54 -32.61
CA ASP A 378 -10.23 3.14 -32.36
C ASP A 378 -9.63 4.05 -31.29
N ILE A 379 -9.24 3.46 -30.15
CA ILE A 379 -8.73 4.21 -28.99
C ILE A 379 -7.47 5.02 -29.33
N ALA A 380 -6.73 4.65 -30.37
CA ALA A 380 -5.57 5.41 -30.86
C ALA A 380 -5.95 6.81 -31.38
N ASN A 381 -7.20 7.00 -31.81
CA ASN A 381 -7.69 8.24 -32.42
C ASN A 381 -8.61 9.04 -31.49
N VAL A 382 -8.74 8.62 -30.24
CA VAL A 382 -9.60 9.28 -29.23
C VAL A 382 -8.73 10.12 -28.29
N ASP A 383 -9.13 11.37 -28.09
CA ASP A 383 -8.56 12.27 -27.08
C ASP A 383 -9.24 12.04 -25.73
N PHE A 384 -8.48 11.56 -24.75
CA PHE A 384 -8.98 11.30 -23.41
C PHE A 384 -8.71 12.44 -22.42
N THR A 385 -8.10 13.55 -22.85
CA THR A 385 -7.76 14.68 -21.95
C THR A 385 -8.98 15.34 -21.31
N ALA A 386 -10.16 15.24 -21.93
CA ALA A 386 -11.43 15.71 -21.35
C ALA A 386 -11.80 15.03 -20.01
N TYR A 387 -11.26 13.82 -19.78
CA TYR A 387 -11.46 13.03 -18.56
C TYR A 387 -10.39 13.27 -17.49
N ARG A 388 -9.41 14.14 -17.75
CA ARG A 388 -8.24 14.35 -16.88
C ARG A 388 -8.65 14.63 -15.44
N GLY A 389 -8.19 13.79 -14.51
CA GLY A 389 -8.42 13.94 -13.06
C GLY A 389 -9.86 13.67 -12.60
N LYS A 390 -10.73 13.15 -13.47
CA LYS A 390 -12.15 12.88 -13.16
C LYS A 390 -12.46 11.40 -12.95
N ILE A 391 -11.52 10.51 -13.25
CA ILE A 391 -11.74 9.06 -13.31
C ILE A 391 -10.97 8.35 -12.21
N ASP A 392 -11.60 7.41 -11.51
CA ASP A 392 -10.93 6.60 -10.50
C ASP A 392 -10.15 5.44 -11.13
N LEU A 393 -10.73 4.77 -12.13
CA LEU A 393 -10.14 3.59 -12.79
C LEU A 393 -10.15 3.68 -14.32
N VAL A 394 -9.01 3.45 -14.97
CA VAL A 394 -8.97 3.09 -16.41
C VAL A 394 -8.71 1.59 -16.54
N ALA A 395 -9.55 0.86 -17.25
CA ALA A 395 -9.43 -0.59 -17.35
C ALA A 395 -9.65 -1.11 -18.77
N GLY A 396 -9.18 -2.32 -19.06
CA GLY A 396 -9.39 -2.95 -20.36
C GLY A 396 -8.62 -4.26 -20.59
N GLY A 397 -9.14 -5.11 -21.49
CA GLY A 397 -8.44 -6.29 -21.99
C GLY A 397 -7.55 -5.91 -23.17
N VAL A 398 -6.37 -5.36 -22.89
CA VAL A 398 -5.54 -4.73 -23.93
C VAL A 398 -4.84 -5.81 -24.77
N PRO A 399 -5.05 -5.86 -26.10
CA PRO A 399 -4.42 -6.87 -26.93
C PRO A 399 -2.90 -6.69 -26.98
N CYS A 400 -2.17 -7.79 -26.77
CA CYS A 400 -0.71 -7.85 -26.82
C CYS A 400 -0.26 -8.93 -27.81
N GLN A 401 -0.70 -8.80 -29.07
CA GLN A 401 -0.50 -9.84 -30.07
C GLN A 401 0.97 -10.11 -30.51
N PRO A 402 1.92 -9.15 -30.54
CA PRO A 402 3.27 -9.44 -31.01
C PRO A 402 4.15 -10.24 -30.03
N HIS A 403 3.71 -10.48 -28.79
CA HIS A 403 4.51 -11.09 -27.71
C HIS A 403 4.02 -12.49 -27.27
N SER A 404 3.02 -13.04 -27.93
CA SER A 404 2.57 -14.42 -27.71
C SER A 404 3.41 -15.39 -28.57
N SER A 405 3.68 -16.60 -28.06
CA SER A 405 4.64 -17.60 -28.56
C SER A 405 4.46 -18.11 -30.01
N MET A 406 3.63 -17.46 -30.83
CA MET A 406 3.41 -17.74 -32.25
C MET A 406 3.52 -16.50 -33.17
N GLY A 407 4.01 -15.36 -32.67
CA GLY A 407 4.27 -14.17 -33.49
C GLY A 407 5.72 -14.11 -33.99
N LEU A 408 5.92 -14.16 -35.31
CA LEU A 408 7.20 -13.79 -35.95
C LEU A 408 7.62 -12.40 -35.46
N GLN A 409 8.85 -12.32 -34.94
CA GLN A 409 9.53 -11.15 -34.38
C GLN A 409 9.39 -9.88 -35.25
N LYS A 410 8.33 -9.08 -35.04
CA LYS A 410 8.25 -7.71 -35.57
C LYS A 410 8.38 -6.62 -34.49
N GLY A 411 8.56 -6.99 -33.22
CA GLY A 411 8.87 -6.05 -32.14
C GLY A 411 7.86 -4.91 -32.01
N HIS A 412 8.27 -3.82 -31.33
CA HIS A 412 7.50 -2.63 -30.96
C HIS A 412 6.80 -1.83 -32.09
N GLN A 413 6.78 -2.34 -33.33
CA GLN A 413 6.22 -1.67 -34.52
C GLN A 413 4.93 -2.32 -35.04
N ASP A 414 4.31 -3.23 -34.30
CA ASP A 414 3.06 -3.88 -34.69
C ASP A 414 1.85 -3.05 -34.19
N GLU A 415 1.04 -2.54 -35.11
CA GLU A 415 -0.20 -1.76 -34.85
C GLU A 415 -1.25 -2.51 -33.99
N ARG A 416 -1.04 -3.81 -33.73
CA ARG A 416 -1.90 -4.64 -32.88
C ARG A 416 -1.46 -4.65 -31.41
N ASP A 417 -0.34 -4.01 -31.07
CA ASP A 417 0.05 -3.73 -29.70
C ASP A 417 -0.54 -2.40 -29.23
N LEU A 418 -1.57 -2.48 -28.40
CA LEU A 418 -2.27 -1.30 -27.87
C LEU A 418 -1.83 -0.91 -26.46
N PHE A 419 -0.80 -1.54 -25.88
CA PHE A 419 -0.34 -1.16 -24.54
C PHE A 419 0.31 0.22 -24.49
N MET A 420 0.99 0.63 -25.55
CA MET A 420 1.52 2.00 -25.63
C MET A 420 0.40 3.03 -25.72
N GLU A 421 -0.70 2.70 -26.41
CA GLU A 421 -1.93 3.51 -26.37
C GLU A 421 -2.56 3.51 -24.97
N ALA A 422 -2.60 2.37 -24.28
CA ALA A 422 -3.06 2.32 -22.89
C ALA A 422 -2.20 3.21 -21.96
N VAL A 423 -0.87 3.24 -22.15
CA VAL A 423 0.03 4.17 -21.44
C VAL A 423 -0.33 5.62 -21.75
N ARG A 424 -0.53 5.98 -23.03
CA ARG A 424 -0.95 7.32 -23.45
C ARG A 424 -2.26 7.72 -22.76
N ILE A 425 -3.27 6.85 -22.82
CA ILE A 425 -4.60 7.07 -22.25
C ILE A 425 -4.51 7.27 -20.73
N VAL A 426 -3.73 6.46 -20.02
CA VAL A 426 -3.49 6.66 -18.57
C VAL A 426 -2.79 8.00 -18.30
N GLY A 427 -1.87 8.44 -19.16
CA GLY A 427 -1.24 9.76 -19.06
C GLY A 427 -2.20 10.93 -19.33
N GLU A 428 -3.16 10.75 -20.25
CA GLU A 428 -4.18 11.74 -20.60
C GLU A 428 -5.28 11.85 -19.54
N VAL A 429 -5.86 10.71 -19.14
CA VAL A 429 -6.92 10.63 -18.12
C VAL A 429 -6.37 10.91 -16.73
N ALA A 430 -5.14 10.49 -16.46
CA ALA A 430 -4.54 10.54 -15.13
C ALA A 430 -5.50 9.97 -14.05
N PRO A 431 -5.93 8.69 -14.14
CA PRO A 431 -6.80 8.09 -13.14
C PRO A 431 -6.09 7.83 -11.80
N LYS A 432 -6.84 7.46 -10.75
CA LYS A 432 -6.21 7.03 -9.48
C LYS A 432 -5.56 5.65 -9.61
N ALA A 433 -6.16 4.77 -10.41
CA ALA A 433 -5.65 3.45 -10.70
C ALA A 433 -5.90 3.03 -12.17
N PHE A 434 -5.18 2.01 -12.63
CA PHE A 434 -5.50 1.30 -13.87
C PHE A 434 -5.52 -0.22 -13.69
N PHE A 435 -6.26 -0.92 -14.56
CA PHE A 435 -6.31 -2.38 -14.60
C PHE A 435 -6.37 -2.91 -16.03
N PHE A 436 -5.24 -3.44 -16.51
CA PHE A 436 -5.15 -4.07 -17.81
C PHE A 436 -5.04 -5.58 -17.69
N GLU A 437 -6.00 -6.29 -18.29
CA GLU A 437 -5.95 -7.76 -18.39
C GLU A 437 -5.16 -8.19 -19.63
N ASN A 438 -4.47 -9.32 -19.49
CA ASN A 438 -3.80 -9.98 -20.60
C ASN A 438 -3.73 -11.50 -20.41
N VAL A 439 -3.31 -12.20 -21.46
CA VAL A 439 -3.07 -13.65 -21.44
C VAL A 439 -1.86 -14.02 -20.57
N GLU A 440 -1.85 -15.24 -20.05
CA GLU A 440 -0.77 -15.81 -19.22
C GLU A 440 0.64 -15.59 -19.80
N GLY A 441 0.77 -15.65 -21.13
CA GLY A 441 2.04 -15.45 -21.82
C GLY A 441 2.70 -14.09 -21.58
N PHE A 442 1.92 -13.07 -21.20
CA PHE A 442 2.46 -11.76 -20.81
C PHE A 442 3.41 -11.87 -19.61
N GLY A 443 3.19 -12.82 -18.70
CA GLY A 443 4.05 -13.04 -17.52
C GLY A 443 5.35 -13.80 -17.81
N PHE A 444 5.51 -14.39 -19.00
CA PHE A 444 6.67 -15.25 -19.30
C PHE A 444 7.99 -14.48 -19.40
N ARG A 445 9.10 -15.16 -19.13
CA ARG A 445 10.46 -14.58 -19.16
C ARG A 445 10.80 -13.89 -20.49
N ALA A 446 10.32 -14.45 -21.61
CA ALA A 446 10.54 -13.87 -22.94
C ALA A 446 10.00 -12.43 -23.10
N ASN A 447 9.04 -12.03 -22.26
CA ASN A 447 8.39 -10.73 -22.29
C ASN A 447 8.89 -9.78 -21.18
N SER A 448 9.99 -10.11 -20.48
CA SER A 448 10.50 -9.30 -19.37
C SER A 448 10.94 -7.89 -19.77
N ALA A 449 11.62 -7.75 -20.91
CA ALA A 449 12.08 -6.45 -21.41
C ALA A 449 10.91 -5.52 -21.72
N TYR A 450 9.87 -6.07 -22.35
CA TYR A 450 8.65 -5.35 -22.65
C TYR A 450 7.90 -4.91 -21.37
N ARG A 451 7.75 -5.82 -20.39
CA ARG A 451 7.17 -5.45 -19.08
C ARG A 451 7.99 -4.37 -18.38
N ALA A 452 9.33 -4.46 -18.39
CA ALA A 452 10.20 -3.45 -17.81
C ALA A 452 10.02 -2.07 -18.45
N GLU A 453 9.80 -2.02 -19.77
CA GLU A 453 9.48 -0.77 -20.45
C GLU A 453 8.13 -0.19 -19.99
N LEU A 454 7.09 -1.02 -19.90
CA LEU A 454 5.78 -0.56 -19.42
C LEU A 454 5.87 -0.06 -17.97
N HIS A 455 6.53 -0.80 -17.08
CA HIS A 455 6.78 -0.37 -15.70
C HIS A 455 7.49 0.99 -15.66
N ARG A 456 8.55 1.19 -16.48
CA ARG A 456 9.26 2.48 -16.57
C ARG A 456 8.33 3.61 -17.02
N LYS A 457 7.55 3.40 -18.09
CA LYS A 457 6.63 4.43 -18.63
C LYS A 457 5.54 4.80 -17.63
N PHE A 458 4.93 3.83 -16.97
CA PHE A 458 3.95 4.11 -15.92
C PHE A 458 4.58 4.78 -14.70
N LYS A 459 5.82 4.41 -14.33
CA LYS A 459 6.56 5.09 -13.25
C LYS A 459 6.86 6.55 -13.58
N GLU A 460 7.18 6.86 -14.83
CA GLU A 460 7.35 8.25 -15.32
C GLU A 460 6.06 9.07 -15.23
N LEU A 461 4.90 8.41 -15.36
CA LEU A 461 3.58 9.00 -15.15
C LEU A 461 3.16 9.06 -13.66
N GLY A 462 4.01 8.57 -12.74
CA GLY A 462 3.77 8.60 -11.29
C GLY A 462 3.04 7.39 -10.73
N TYR A 463 2.93 6.29 -11.47
CA TYR A 463 2.24 5.07 -10.99
C TYR A 463 3.24 4.05 -10.48
N ASP A 464 2.94 3.49 -9.31
CA ASP A 464 3.53 2.23 -8.87
C ASP A 464 2.70 1.08 -9.41
N THR A 465 3.38 0.05 -9.91
CA THR A 465 2.74 -0.95 -10.78
C THR A 465 3.18 -2.37 -10.43
N GLN A 466 2.25 -3.32 -10.52
CA GLN A 466 2.49 -4.74 -10.26
C GLN A 466 1.72 -5.63 -11.22
N VAL A 467 2.25 -6.83 -11.45
CA VAL A 467 1.70 -7.82 -12.39
C VAL A 467 1.40 -9.09 -11.63
N PHE A 468 0.17 -9.58 -11.74
CA PHE A 468 -0.30 -10.75 -11.00
C PHE A 468 -0.91 -11.80 -11.92
N SER A 469 -0.67 -13.07 -11.61
CA SER A 469 -1.30 -14.20 -12.30
C SER A 469 -2.45 -14.76 -11.47
N PHE A 470 -3.55 -15.09 -12.13
CA PHE A 470 -4.76 -15.62 -11.49
C PHE A 470 -5.52 -16.55 -12.43
N PHE A 471 -6.33 -17.45 -11.86
CA PHE A 471 -7.00 -18.52 -12.58
C PHE A 471 -8.51 -18.40 -12.45
N GLY A 472 -9.26 -18.71 -13.50
CA GLY A 472 -10.72 -18.72 -13.42
C GLY A 472 -11.26 -19.73 -12.40
N SER A 473 -10.58 -20.86 -12.25
CA SER A 473 -10.92 -21.90 -11.28
C SER A 473 -10.80 -21.45 -9.83
N ASP A 474 -9.98 -20.44 -9.54
CA ASP A 474 -9.85 -19.87 -8.19
C ASP A 474 -11.13 -19.12 -7.74
N TYR A 475 -12.05 -18.85 -8.68
CA TYR A 475 -13.29 -18.08 -8.46
C TYR A 475 -14.54 -18.83 -8.96
N GLY A 476 -14.51 -20.17 -8.93
CA GLY A 476 -15.67 -21.01 -9.25
C GLY A 476 -15.96 -21.21 -10.74
N LEU A 477 -15.09 -20.75 -11.64
CA LEU A 477 -15.27 -21.02 -13.07
C LEU A 477 -14.94 -22.48 -13.37
N ALA A 478 -15.78 -23.15 -14.18
CA ALA A 478 -15.56 -24.53 -14.63
C ALA A 478 -14.41 -24.69 -15.65
N GLN A 479 -13.40 -23.82 -15.56
CA GLN A 479 -12.27 -23.71 -16.47
C GLN A 479 -11.04 -23.13 -15.76
N ASN A 480 -9.85 -23.68 -16.03
CA ASN A 480 -8.60 -23.19 -15.42
C ASN A 480 -8.28 -21.73 -15.78
N ARG A 481 -8.50 -21.32 -17.03
CA ARG A 481 -8.33 -19.96 -17.58
C ARG A 481 -7.28 -19.08 -16.86
N PRO A 482 -5.99 -19.31 -17.07
CA PRO A 482 -4.95 -18.44 -16.51
C PRO A 482 -4.97 -17.07 -17.20
N ARG A 483 -4.88 -16.01 -16.40
CA ARG A 483 -4.84 -14.60 -16.81
C ARG A 483 -3.82 -13.81 -16.02
N VAL A 484 -3.46 -12.67 -16.58
CA VAL A 484 -2.57 -11.69 -15.96
C VAL A 484 -3.33 -10.39 -15.74
N ALA A 485 -3.24 -9.85 -14.52
CA ALA A 485 -3.70 -8.53 -14.17
C ALA A 485 -2.48 -7.62 -14.04
N PHE A 486 -2.41 -6.57 -14.87
CA PHE A 486 -1.45 -5.50 -14.71
C PHE A 486 -2.16 -4.31 -14.10
N VAL A 487 -1.82 -4.02 -12.84
CA VAL A 487 -2.45 -2.94 -12.08
C VAL A 487 -1.43 -1.87 -11.73
N GLY A 488 -1.89 -0.64 -11.60
CA GLY A 488 -1.08 0.46 -11.12
C GLY A 488 -1.88 1.52 -10.39
N PHE A 489 -1.23 2.18 -9.44
CA PHE A 489 -1.84 3.19 -8.56
C PHE A 489 -0.96 4.43 -8.55
N ARG A 490 -1.58 5.61 -8.64
CA ARG A 490 -0.87 6.89 -8.62
C ARG A 490 -0.81 7.50 -7.22
N ASP A 491 -1.96 7.51 -6.54
CA ASP A 491 -2.15 8.28 -5.29
C ASP A 491 -2.18 7.36 -4.05
N VAL A 492 -2.14 6.04 -4.24
CA VAL A 492 -2.18 5.03 -3.18
C VAL A 492 -0.90 4.19 -3.24
N PRO A 493 -0.21 3.95 -2.10
CA PRO A 493 0.91 3.04 -2.06
C PRO A 493 0.51 1.65 -2.55
N ILE A 494 1.26 1.09 -3.50
CA ILE A 494 0.93 -0.21 -4.11
C ILE A 494 0.84 -1.35 -3.08
N GLY A 495 1.50 -1.23 -1.92
CA GLY A 495 1.42 -2.20 -0.82
C GLY A 495 0.02 -2.31 -0.19
N ARG A 496 -0.87 -1.35 -0.44
CA ARG A 496 -2.28 -1.40 -0.03
C ARG A 496 -3.14 -2.29 -0.93
N PHE A 497 -2.65 -2.64 -2.12
CA PHE A 497 -3.30 -3.58 -3.02
C PHE A 497 -2.83 -5.00 -2.73
N SER A 498 -3.79 -5.88 -2.48
CA SER A 498 -3.59 -7.32 -2.40
C SER A 498 -4.46 -8.01 -3.44
N MET A 499 -3.93 -9.05 -4.10
CA MET A 499 -4.76 -9.86 -4.97
C MET A 499 -5.93 -10.48 -4.17
N PRO A 500 -7.11 -10.60 -4.79
CA PRO A 500 -8.27 -11.19 -4.11
C PRO A 500 -7.97 -12.62 -3.65
N PRO A 501 -8.54 -13.06 -2.51
CA PRO A 501 -8.37 -14.41 -2.00
C PRO A 501 -8.85 -15.44 -3.03
N LYS A 502 -8.28 -16.64 -2.95
CA LYS A 502 -8.62 -17.77 -3.82
C LYS A 502 -9.59 -18.69 -3.10
N PHE A 503 -10.50 -19.30 -3.86
CA PHE A 503 -11.50 -20.24 -3.36
C PHE A 503 -11.35 -21.60 -4.06
N PRO A 504 -10.24 -22.33 -3.83
CA PRO A 504 -9.98 -23.61 -4.50
C PRO A 504 -11.04 -24.68 -4.18
N GLU A 505 -11.79 -24.52 -3.10
CA GLU A 505 -12.91 -25.35 -2.69
C GLU A 505 -14.16 -25.17 -3.55
N TRP A 506 -14.30 -24.07 -4.31
CA TRP A 506 -15.39 -23.83 -5.26
C TRP A 506 -15.18 -24.58 -6.56
N ARG A 507 -15.02 -25.90 -6.45
CA ARG A 507 -14.72 -26.76 -7.58
C ARG A 507 -15.97 -27.04 -8.41
N THR A 508 -16.37 -26.07 -9.24
CA THR A 508 -17.40 -26.28 -10.27
C THR A 508 -16.80 -27.03 -11.45
N THR A 509 -17.41 -28.16 -11.81
CA THR A 509 -17.00 -28.98 -12.94
C THR A 509 -17.72 -28.59 -14.23
N VAL A 510 -17.17 -29.00 -15.38
CA VAL A 510 -17.82 -28.75 -16.69
C VAL A 510 -19.20 -29.40 -16.75
N GLY A 511 -19.34 -30.59 -16.16
CA GLY A 511 -20.60 -31.32 -16.07
C GLY A 511 -21.65 -30.54 -15.28
N GLU A 512 -21.30 -30.07 -14.08
CA GLU A 512 -22.21 -29.27 -13.24
C GLU A 512 -22.61 -27.95 -13.91
N ALA A 513 -21.65 -27.25 -14.52
CA ALA A 513 -21.92 -25.94 -15.13
C ALA A 513 -22.82 -25.99 -16.36
N LEU A 514 -22.85 -27.12 -17.10
CA LEU A 514 -23.52 -27.24 -18.39
C LEU A 514 -24.67 -28.25 -18.42
N LEU A 515 -24.93 -28.97 -17.34
CA LEU A 515 -25.91 -30.07 -17.31
C LEU A 515 -27.28 -29.63 -17.84
N ASP A 516 -27.78 -28.49 -17.38
CA ASP A 516 -29.07 -27.92 -17.78
C ASP A 516 -29.13 -27.65 -19.30
N LEU A 517 -28.07 -27.06 -19.88
CA LEU A 517 -28.01 -26.78 -21.32
C LEU A 517 -27.86 -28.03 -22.15
N VAL A 518 -27.10 -29.01 -21.65
CA VAL A 518 -26.86 -30.26 -22.34
C VAL A 518 -28.14 -31.11 -22.35
N ALA A 519 -28.91 -31.08 -21.26
CA ALA A 519 -30.18 -31.77 -21.12
C ALA A 519 -31.37 -31.04 -21.76
N ALA A 520 -31.21 -29.80 -22.23
CA ALA A 520 -32.32 -28.91 -22.64
C ALA A 520 -33.25 -29.49 -23.72
N ASN A 521 -32.77 -30.42 -24.56
CA ASN A 521 -33.54 -31.09 -25.61
C ASN A 521 -33.90 -32.55 -25.26
N GLY A 522 -33.85 -32.91 -23.98
CA GLY A 522 -34.27 -34.23 -23.48
C GLY A 522 -33.24 -35.35 -23.66
N TRP A 523 -31.95 -35.05 -23.78
CA TRP A 523 -30.93 -36.08 -23.92
C TRP A 523 -30.73 -36.89 -22.64
N GLU A 524 -31.19 -38.14 -22.65
CA GLU A 524 -31.08 -39.07 -21.50
C GLU A 524 -29.64 -39.34 -21.02
N GLY A 525 -28.64 -39.08 -21.87
CA GLY A 525 -27.22 -39.28 -21.53
C GLY A 525 -26.60 -38.14 -20.71
N ALA A 526 -27.32 -37.03 -20.50
CA ALA A 526 -26.74 -35.80 -19.94
C ALA A 526 -26.24 -35.96 -18.49
N GLU A 527 -27.02 -36.55 -17.59
CA GLU A 527 -26.62 -36.74 -16.19
C GLU A 527 -25.43 -37.68 -16.05
N ASP A 528 -25.46 -38.79 -16.80
CA ASP A 528 -24.37 -39.76 -16.85
C ASP A 528 -23.09 -39.13 -17.40
N TRP A 529 -23.20 -38.32 -18.46
CA TRP A 529 -22.10 -37.54 -19.00
C TRP A 529 -21.51 -36.58 -17.95
N ALA A 530 -22.35 -35.80 -17.27
CA ALA A 530 -21.91 -34.82 -16.28
C ALA A 530 -21.18 -35.50 -15.11
N ARG A 531 -21.75 -36.57 -14.55
CA ARG A 531 -21.19 -37.28 -13.39
C ARG A 531 -19.95 -38.11 -13.72
N LYS A 532 -19.92 -38.80 -14.87
CA LYS A 532 -18.89 -39.81 -15.19
C LYS A 532 -17.78 -39.28 -16.10
N LYS A 533 -18.07 -38.35 -17.02
CA LYS A 533 -17.10 -37.83 -18.00
C LYS A 533 -16.66 -36.40 -17.71
N ALA A 534 -17.61 -35.52 -17.41
CA ALA A 534 -17.36 -34.08 -17.26
C ALA A 534 -17.22 -33.59 -15.80
N ASN A 535 -17.01 -34.50 -14.84
CA ASN A 535 -16.81 -34.22 -13.41
C ASN A 535 -15.38 -33.73 -13.07
N LYS A 536 -14.88 -32.80 -13.88
CA LYS A 536 -13.58 -32.13 -13.70
C LYS A 536 -13.61 -30.73 -14.31
N ILE A 537 -12.66 -29.90 -13.90
CA ILE A 537 -12.47 -28.55 -14.44
C ILE A 537 -11.99 -28.65 -15.90
N GLY A 538 -12.55 -27.82 -16.78
CA GLY A 538 -12.24 -27.82 -18.20
C GLY A 538 -10.96 -27.06 -18.56
N PRO A 539 -10.36 -27.34 -19.73
CA PRO A 539 -9.31 -26.49 -20.28
C PRO A 539 -9.90 -25.16 -20.80
N THR A 540 -9.03 -24.18 -21.09
CA THR A 540 -9.43 -22.85 -21.57
C THR A 540 -10.16 -22.89 -22.92
N ILE A 541 -11.36 -22.31 -23.00
CA ILE A 541 -12.01 -22.02 -24.28
C ILE A 541 -11.35 -20.81 -24.95
N VAL A 542 -11.27 -20.84 -26.28
CA VAL A 542 -10.57 -19.82 -27.08
C VAL A 542 -11.47 -19.22 -28.16
N GLY A 543 -11.41 -17.89 -28.30
CA GLY A 543 -12.05 -17.16 -29.38
C GLY A 543 -11.20 -17.13 -30.66
N GLY A 544 -9.87 -17.03 -30.50
CA GLY A 544 -8.94 -16.92 -31.61
C GLY A 544 -8.88 -15.50 -32.19
N SER A 545 -8.01 -15.29 -33.19
CA SER A 545 -7.82 -14.01 -33.86
C SER A 545 -8.85 -13.78 -34.97
N GLU A 546 -8.89 -12.56 -35.52
CA GLU A 546 -9.75 -12.25 -36.66
C GLU A 546 -9.42 -13.05 -37.92
N GLN A 547 -8.16 -13.46 -38.06
CA GLN A 547 -7.64 -14.27 -39.16
C GLN A 547 -7.96 -15.77 -39.01
N SER A 548 -8.46 -16.20 -37.85
CA SER A 548 -8.78 -17.60 -37.61
C SER A 548 -10.14 -17.96 -38.21
N GLY A 549 -10.14 -18.79 -39.26
CA GLY A 549 -11.34 -19.36 -39.87
C GLY A 549 -11.97 -20.53 -39.10
N ARG A 550 -11.46 -20.90 -37.91
CA ARG A 550 -11.93 -22.08 -37.18
C ARG A 550 -13.13 -21.77 -36.29
N LEU A 551 -14.26 -22.42 -36.55
CA LEU A 551 -15.47 -22.32 -35.72
C LEU A 551 -15.49 -23.38 -34.61
N ALA A 552 -14.58 -23.25 -33.65
CA ALA A 552 -14.52 -24.09 -32.46
C ALA A 552 -13.91 -23.34 -31.26
N PHE A 553 -14.38 -23.66 -30.06
CA PHE A 553 -13.87 -23.11 -28.80
C PHE A 553 -12.57 -23.77 -28.31
N SER A 554 -12.07 -24.81 -28.98
CA SER A 554 -10.87 -25.54 -28.55
C SER A 554 -9.59 -25.08 -29.26
N ALA A 555 -8.53 -24.88 -28.48
CA ALA A 555 -7.18 -24.72 -29.03
C ALA A 555 -6.64 -26.08 -29.53
N ASN A 556 -5.73 -26.06 -30.51
CA ASN A 556 -5.14 -27.28 -31.07
C ASN A 556 -4.49 -28.17 -30.00
N LEU A 557 -3.74 -27.56 -29.07
CA LEU A 557 -3.01 -28.26 -28.00
C LEU A 557 -3.90 -28.85 -26.89
N ARG A 558 -5.21 -28.56 -26.90
CA ARG A 558 -6.15 -28.98 -25.84
C ARG A 558 -7.34 -29.78 -26.38
N LYS A 559 -7.28 -30.25 -27.64
CA LYS A 559 -8.36 -31.03 -28.26
C LYS A 559 -8.66 -32.31 -27.48
N GLN A 560 -7.63 -33.07 -27.11
CA GLN A 560 -7.81 -34.34 -26.40
C GLN A 560 -8.51 -34.15 -25.04
N ALA A 561 -8.14 -33.11 -24.30
CA ALA A 561 -8.77 -32.81 -23.01
C ALA A 561 -10.28 -32.55 -23.11
N TRP A 562 -10.75 -31.97 -24.22
CA TRP A 562 -12.19 -31.83 -24.49
C TRP A 562 -12.86 -33.15 -24.91
N VAL A 563 -12.17 -33.96 -25.70
CA VAL A 563 -12.65 -35.32 -26.06
C VAL A 563 -12.82 -36.18 -24.81
N ASP A 564 -11.86 -36.11 -23.87
CA ASP A 564 -11.90 -36.82 -22.59
C ASP A 564 -13.01 -36.32 -21.65
N LEU A 565 -13.59 -35.15 -21.94
CA LEU A 565 -14.79 -34.61 -21.30
C LEU A 565 -16.07 -35.01 -22.03
N GLY A 566 -15.99 -35.81 -23.10
CA GLY A 566 -17.13 -36.17 -23.94
C GLY A 566 -17.63 -35.03 -24.83
N ILE A 567 -16.78 -34.05 -25.14
CA ILE A 567 -17.11 -32.89 -25.98
C ILE A 567 -16.29 -32.96 -27.27
N ASP A 568 -16.96 -32.84 -28.42
CA ASP A 568 -16.31 -32.73 -29.72
C ASP A 568 -15.67 -31.34 -29.86
N PRO A 569 -14.33 -31.26 -29.92
CA PRO A 569 -13.61 -29.99 -29.98
C PRO A 569 -13.61 -29.35 -31.37
N LEU A 570 -14.16 -29.98 -32.41
CA LEU A 570 -13.96 -29.58 -33.80
C LEU A 570 -15.02 -28.60 -34.34
N GLY A 571 -16.14 -28.41 -33.64
CA GLY A 571 -17.24 -27.56 -34.11
C GLY A 571 -18.01 -26.85 -33.01
N ILE A 572 -19.03 -26.11 -33.44
CA ILE A 572 -20.05 -25.48 -32.60
C ILE A 572 -21.42 -25.82 -33.17
N ALA A 573 -22.24 -26.50 -32.38
CA ALA A 573 -23.62 -26.85 -32.72
C ALA A 573 -24.57 -25.66 -32.55
N LYS A 574 -25.68 -25.70 -33.30
CA LYS A 574 -26.77 -24.71 -33.18
C LYS A 574 -27.65 -24.94 -31.95
N SER A 575 -27.76 -26.18 -31.49
CA SER A 575 -28.65 -26.60 -30.40
C SER A 575 -27.98 -27.67 -29.54
N ALA A 576 -28.53 -27.86 -28.34
CA ALA A 576 -28.16 -28.96 -27.46
C ALA A 576 -28.40 -30.35 -28.11
N PRO A 577 -27.75 -31.42 -27.62
CA PRO A 577 -27.99 -32.79 -28.07
C PRO A 577 -29.47 -33.15 -28.02
N SER A 578 -30.01 -33.76 -29.08
CA SER A 578 -31.41 -34.21 -29.09
C SER A 578 -31.65 -35.39 -28.15
N ALA A 579 -32.91 -35.68 -27.84
CA ALA A 579 -33.30 -36.89 -27.10
C ALA A 579 -32.74 -38.19 -27.74
N SER A 580 -32.58 -38.21 -29.07
CA SER A 580 -32.02 -39.34 -29.83
C SER A 580 -30.48 -39.37 -29.90
N HIS A 581 -29.77 -38.41 -29.31
CA HIS A 581 -28.30 -38.37 -29.35
C HIS A 581 -27.70 -39.60 -28.62
N PRO A 582 -26.73 -40.32 -29.21
CA PRO A 582 -26.20 -41.52 -28.58
C PRO A 582 -25.51 -41.22 -27.23
N LYS A 583 -25.86 -41.96 -26.17
CA LYS A 583 -25.37 -41.75 -24.78
C LYS A 583 -23.84 -41.75 -24.65
N ASN A 584 -23.14 -42.50 -25.50
CA ASN A 584 -21.68 -42.63 -25.45
C ASN A 584 -20.92 -41.75 -26.46
N SER A 585 -21.62 -40.95 -27.27
CA SER A 585 -21.02 -40.12 -28.32
C SER A 585 -20.78 -38.69 -27.87
N PRO A 586 -19.63 -38.07 -28.24
CA PRO A 586 -19.38 -36.69 -27.91
C PRO A 586 -20.38 -35.75 -28.62
N PHE A 587 -20.62 -34.59 -28.02
CA PHE A 587 -21.42 -33.52 -28.62
C PHE A 587 -20.59 -32.24 -28.77
N GLN A 588 -20.99 -31.36 -29.68
CA GLN A 588 -20.31 -30.07 -29.89
C GLN A 588 -20.88 -29.01 -28.96
N PHE A 589 -20.03 -28.08 -28.53
CA PHE A 589 -20.48 -26.90 -27.79
C PHE A 589 -21.55 -26.11 -28.55
N THR A 590 -22.45 -25.46 -27.82
CA THR A 590 -23.24 -24.33 -28.35
C THR A 590 -22.62 -23.00 -27.91
N MET A 591 -23.04 -21.88 -28.50
CA MET A 591 -22.61 -20.55 -28.03
C MET A 591 -23.01 -20.30 -26.57
N LYS A 592 -24.22 -20.74 -26.16
CA LYS A 592 -24.70 -20.63 -24.78
C LYS A 592 -23.81 -21.39 -23.80
N MET A 593 -23.38 -22.60 -24.16
CA MET A 593 -22.46 -23.38 -23.33
C MET A 593 -21.09 -22.68 -23.21
N GLY A 594 -20.58 -22.11 -24.30
CA GLY A 594 -19.34 -21.32 -24.27
C GLY A 594 -19.46 -20.08 -23.37
N ALA A 595 -20.58 -19.36 -23.43
CA ALA A 595 -20.84 -18.18 -22.61
C ALA A 595 -20.95 -18.54 -21.11
N ARG A 596 -21.65 -19.64 -20.77
CA ARG A 596 -21.74 -20.20 -19.41
C ARG A 596 -20.36 -20.53 -18.83
N LEU A 597 -19.51 -21.20 -19.61
CA LEU A 597 -18.14 -21.52 -19.19
C LEU A 597 -17.25 -20.28 -19.01
N GLN A 598 -17.66 -19.13 -19.51
CA GLN A 598 -17.02 -17.83 -19.28
C GLN A 598 -17.67 -17.03 -18.15
N GLY A 599 -18.70 -17.58 -17.49
CA GLY A 599 -19.40 -16.93 -16.39
C GLY A 599 -20.26 -15.74 -16.82
N PHE A 600 -20.65 -15.67 -18.10
CA PHE A 600 -21.66 -14.69 -18.52
C PHE A 600 -23.05 -15.11 -18.03
N PRO A 601 -23.92 -14.14 -17.68
CA PRO A 601 -25.34 -14.40 -17.49
C PRO A 601 -25.98 -15.05 -18.72
N ASP A 602 -26.99 -15.89 -18.50
CA ASP A 602 -27.68 -16.64 -19.56
C ASP A 602 -28.50 -15.78 -20.51
N ASP A 603 -28.93 -14.64 -20.01
CA ASP A 603 -29.62 -13.59 -20.73
C ASP A 603 -28.65 -12.66 -21.49
N TRP A 604 -27.33 -12.87 -21.38
CA TRP A 604 -26.35 -12.04 -22.10
C TRP A 604 -26.37 -12.33 -23.61
N VAL A 605 -26.82 -11.35 -24.39
CA VAL A 605 -27.01 -11.47 -25.84
C VAL A 605 -25.72 -11.17 -26.58
N PHE A 606 -25.24 -12.11 -27.40
CA PHE A 606 -24.09 -11.90 -28.29
C PHE A 606 -24.54 -11.62 -29.72
N CYS A 607 -24.11 -10.49 -30.29
CA CYS A 607 -24.45 -10.05 -31.63
C CYS A 607 -23.42 -10.47 -32.70
N GLY A 608 -23.86 -10.52 -33.95
CA GLY A 608 -23.07 -10.93 -35.12
C GLY A 608 -23.29 -12.38 -35.53
N SER A 609 -22.57 -12.85 -36.56
CA SER A 609 -22.61 -14.26 -36.98
C SER A 609 -21.83 -15.17 -36.01
N GLN A 610 -21.84 -16.48 -36.23
CA GLN A 610 -21.23 -17.44 -35.29
C GLN A 610 -19.74 -17.18 -35.03
N HIS A 611 -18.96 -16.76 -36.03
CA HIS A 611 -17.54 -16.44 -35.84
C HIS A 611 -17.29 -15.24 -34.90
N PRO A 612 -17.89 -14.05 -35.15
CA PRO A 612 -17.85 -12.92 -34.22
C PRO A 612 -18.33 -13.27 -32.81
N GLN A 613 -19.43 -14.00 -32.65
CA GLN A 613 -19.93 -14.39 -31.33
C GLN A 613 -18.93 -15.28 -30.59
N LYS A 614 -18.37 -16.29 -31.27
CA LYS A 614 -17.34 -17.16 -30.70
C LYS A 614 -16.13 -16.37 -30.19
N ARG A 615 -15.66 -15.40 -30.99
CA ARG A 615 -14.51 -14.56 -30.63
C ARG A 615 -14.81 -13.72 -29.40
N GLN A 616 -15.97 -13.07 -29.37
CA GLN A 616 -16.45 -12.29 -28.24
C GLN A 616 -16.49 -13.12 -26.95
N ILE A 617 -17.09 -14.31 -27.00
CA ILE A 617 -17.17 -15.22 -25.86
C ILE A 617 -15.78 -15.66 -25.41
N GLY A 618 -14.98 -16.22 -26.31
CA GLY A 618 -13.71 -16.86 -25.93
C GLY A 618 -12.60 -15.88 -25.53
N ASN A 619 -12.62 -14.64 -26.02
CA ASN A 619 -11.60 -13.64 -25.72
C ASN A 619 -11.93 -12.77 -24.49
N ALA A 620 -13.19 -12.75 -24.03
CA ALA A 620 -13.57 -11.96 -22.85
C ALA A 620 -12.85 -12.40 -21.56
N LEU A 621 -12.50 -11.46 -20.69
CA LEU A 621 -12.23 -11.77 -19.28
C LEU A 621 -13.56 -12.15 -18.61
N PRO A 622 -13.66 -13.31 -17.93
CA PRO A 622 -14.86 -13.68 -17.19
C PRO A 622 -15.31 -12.59 -16.21
N PRO A 623 -16.62 -12.28 -16.14
CA PRO A 623 -17.12 -11.26 -15.22
C PRO A 623 -16.74 -11.49 -13.75
N VAL A 624 -16.78 -12.75 -13.27
CA VAL A 624 -16.41 -13.07 -11.89
C VAL A 624 -14.93 -12.76 -11.58
N MET A 625 -14.05 -13.03 -12.55
CA MET A 625 -12.61 -12.72 -12.44
C MET A 625 -12.38 -11.22 -12.40
N ALA A 626 -13.05 -10.46 -13.28
CA ALA A 626 -12.99 -9.01 -13.28
C ALA A 626 -13.57 -8.39 -12.00
N ARG A 627 -14.65 -8.95 -11.46
CA ARG A 627 -15.26 -8.52 -10.20
C ARG A 627 -14.29 -8.71 -9.03
N ALA A 628 -13.63 -9.87 -8.94
CA ALA A 628 -12.66 -10.15 -7.88
C ALA A 628 -11.51 -9.14 -7.87
N VAL A 629 -10.89 -8.87 -9.02
CA VAL A 629 -9.83 -7.87 -9.14
C VAL A 629 -10.37 -6.45 -8.91
N GLY A 630 -11.58 -6.16 -9.40
CA GLY A 630 -12.28 -4.90 -9.16
C GLY A 630 -12.47 -4.60 -7.68
N LEU A 631 -12.96 -5.57 -6.90
CA LEU A 631 -13.14 -5.41 -5.45
C LEU A 631 -11.80 -5.15 -4.76
N ALA A 632 -10.73 -5.83 -5.17
CA ALA A 632 -9.38 -5.58 -4.62
C ALA A 632 -8.86 -4.17 -4.93
N ILE A 633 -9.10 -3.66 -6.15
CA ILE A 633 -8.77 -2.29 -6.51
C ILE A 633 -9.64 -1.30 -5.72
N TYR A 634 -10.93 -1.58 -5.56
CA TYR A 634 -11.84 -0.78 -4.76
C TYR A 634 -11.35 -0.68 -3.31
N SER A 635 -11.00 -1.81 -2.68
CA SER A 635 -10.42 -1.86 -1.33
C SER A 635 -9.16 -1.01 -1.24
N ALA A 636 -8.23 -1.15 -2.18
CA ALA A 636 -7.00 -0.36 -2.19
C ALA A 636 -7.27 1.15 -2.30
N LEU A 637 -8.24 1.56 -3.12
CA LEU A 637 -8.61 2.97 -3.31
C LEU A 637 -9.39 3.58 -2.14
N THR A 638 -10.11 2.77 -1.35
CA THR A 638 -11.13 3.27 -0.41
C THR A 638 -10.96 2.82 1.03
N GLY A 639 -10.17 1.77 1.28
CA GLY A 639 -10.04 1.12 2.58
C GLY A 639 -11.19 0.19 2.96
N VAL A 640 -12.13 -0.09 2.04
CA VAL A 640 -13.27 -0.98 2.32
C VAL A 640 -12.87 -2.45 2.20
N ASP A 641 -13.13 -3.24 3.24
CA ASP A 641 -12.92 -4.69 3.23
C ASP A 641 -14.17 -5.44 2.81
N PHE A 642 -14.02 -6.40 1.89
CA PHE A 642 -15.13 -7.19 1.35
C PHE A 642 -15.14 -8.63 1.84
N ASP A 643 -16.34 -9.18 2.03
CA ASP A 643 -16.53 -10.63 2.11
C ASP A 643 -16.51 -11.15 0.68
N TYR A 644 -15.32 -11.49 0.18
CA TYR A 644 -15.16 -12.00 -1.17
C TYR A 644 -15.98 -13.25 -1.45
N ALA A 645 -16.21 -14.11 -0.45
CA ALA A 645 -16.94 -15.35 -0.64
C ALA A 645 -18.39 -15.04 -1.03
N GLN A 646 -19.06 -14.22 -0.21
CA GLN A 646 -20.43 -13.81 -0.47
C GLN A 646 -20.55 -12.85 -1.65
N ALA A 647 -19.62 -11.91 -1.79
CA ALA A 647 -19.64 -10.95 -2.89
C ALA A 647 -19.53 -11.66 -4.24
N LEU A 648 -18.58 -12.58 -4.43
CA LEU A 648 -18.39 -13.24 -5.74
C LEU A 648 -19.49 -14.25 -6.09
N GLN A 649 -20.15 -14.84 -5.10
CA GLN A 649 -21.31 -15.72 -5.32
C GLN A 649 -22.62 -14.96 -5.55
N SER A 650 -22.67 -13.68 -5.15
CA SER A 650 -23.84 -12.83 -5.38
C SER A 650 -24.08 -12.65 -6.88
N PRO A 651 -25.34 -12.71 -7.36
CA PRO A 651 -25.66 -12.55 -8.78
C PRO A 651 -25.10 -11.23 -9.36
N LEU A 652 -24.67 -11.28 -10.62
CA LEU A 652 -24.26 -10.06 -11.32
C LEU A 652 -25.46 -9.10 -11.46
N PRO A 653 -25.30 -7.79 -11.15
CA PRO A 653 -26.42 -6.86 -11.07
C PRO A 653 -27.28 -6.82 -12.33
N ALA A 654 -28.59 -7.01 -12.19
CA ALA A 654 -29.55 -7.01 -13.31
C ALA A 654 -29.78 -5.62 -13.93
N GLN A 655 -29.58 -4.56 -13.16
CA GLN A 655 -29.77 -3.15 -13.55
C GLN A 655 -28.69 -2.27 -12.93
N HIS A 656 -28.48 -1.08 -13.50
CA HIS A 656 -27.57 -0.07 -12.97
C HIS A 656 -28.05 0.41 -11.58
N GLN A 657 -27.37 -0.01 -10.52
CA GLN A 657 -27.72 0.35 -9.15
C GLN A 657 -27.05 1.68 -8.77
N GLY A 658 -27.57 2.79 -9.32
CA GLY A 658 -26.96 4.11 -9.16
C GLY A 658 -27.13 4.69 -7.75
N ARG A 659 -26.02 4.91 -7.05
CA ARG A 659 -25.76 6.08 -6.20
C ARG A 659 -24.31 6.50 -6.39
N LEU A 660 -24.02 7.09 -7.54
CA LEU A 660 -22.79 7.87 -7.73
C LEU A 660 -22.79 9.04 -6.74
N LYS A 661 -21.61 9.46 -6.25
CA LYS A 661 -21.51 10.71 -5.46
C LYS A 661 -22.24 11.81 -6.22
N LEU A 662 -23.28 12.38 -5.59
CA LEU A 662 -24.34 13.20 -6.20
C LEU A 662 -23.87 14.48 -6.94
N ASN A 663 -22.55 14.73 -7.05
CA ASN A 663 -22.00 15.96 -7.60
C ASN A 663 -21.16 15.78 -8.89
N MET A 664 -20.93 14.55 -9.37
CA MET A 664 -20.01 14.30 -10.50
C MET A 664 -20.73 14.03 -11.84
N LEU A 665 -21.81 13.23 -11.87
CA LEU A 665 -22.52 12.95 -13.12
C LEU A 665 -23.20 14.18 -13.72
N ALA A 666 -23.82 15.06 -12.92
CA ALA A 666 -24.44 16.27 -13.44
C ALA A 666 -23.42 17.25 -14.08
N ARG A 667 -22.15 17.23 -13.62
CA ARG A 667 -21.07 18.04 -14.21
C ARG A 667 -20.40 17.38 -15.41
N VAL A 668 -20.45 16.05 -15.49
CA VAL A 668 -19.79 15.26 -16.54
C VAL A 668 -20.77 14.93 -17.68
N SER A 669 -22.05 14.66 -17.42
CA SER A 669 -23.05 14.46 -18.50
C SER A 669 -23.28 15.73 -19.30
N ASP A 670 -23.39 16.89 -18.63
CA ASP A 670 -23.56 18.20 -19.29
C ASP A 670 -22.34 18.59 -20.14
N GLN A 671 -21.16 18.01 -19.88
CA GLN A 671 -19.95 18.18 -20.71
C GLN A 671 -19.78 17.06 -21.74
N LEU A 672 -20.33 15.86 -21.51
CA LEU A 672 -20.23 14.71 -22.41
C LEU A 672 -21.17 14.81 -23.62
N ASP A 673 -22.26 15.58 -23.52
CA ASP A 673 -23.12 15.93 -24.66
C ASP A 673 -22.44 16.89 -25.66
N THR A 674 -21.24 17.39 -25.34
CA THR A 674 -20.44 18.27 -26.21
C THR A 674 -19.27 17.57 -26.90
N VAL A 675 -19.02 16.28 -26.63
CA VAL A 675 -18.02 15.49 -27.35
C VAL A 675 -18.69 14.90 -28.60
N PRO A 676 -18.32 15.34 -29.82
CA PRO A 676 -19.01 14.91 -31.04
C PRO A 676 -19.00 13.38 -31.19
N ASP A 677 -20.12 12.82 -31.65
CA ASP A 677 -20.27 11.41 -32.04
C ASP A 677 -19.44 11.01 -33.28
N HIS A 678 -18.48 11.84 -33.68
CA HIS A 678 -17.68 11.68 -34.89
C HIS A 678 -16.20 11.52 -34.52
N CYS A 679 -15.80 10.26 -34.37
CA CYS A 679 -14.48 9.72 -34.74
C CYS A 679 -14.61 8.23 -35.05
#